data_AF-A0A519LS94-F1
#
_entry.id   AF-A0A519LS94-F1
#
_cell.length_a   1.000
_cell.length_b   1.000
_cell.length_c   1.000
_cell.angle_alpha   90.00
_cell.angle_beta   90.00
_cell.angle_gamma   90.00
#
_symmetry.space_group_name_H-M   'P 1'
#
loop_
_entity.id
_entity.type
_entity.pdbx_description
1 polymer ?
#
loop_
_entity_poly.entity_id
_entity_poly.type
_entity_poly.pdbx_seq_one_letter_code
_entity_poly.pdbx_strand_id
1 'polypeptide(L)'
;MKPQLSIFFLLFSIFSIGQTKVKDTITRRANIIYNQNGNQVTYKPETPPLIPIAGAPKPSYSYLWELGDGHYSKEAEPKHVYKNKGNYTTRLAVTNNYDNGKPPATRPKKVVVNDITDTNYKDIASIADQNGFSIIKNCDPIPEQEMVVVVSYQNLENYVSNGKLYLFYNEKQFKSNNFELTDFRTYANEREVKEITVAAVNDLDDTKSYLASAENTFKTKKYRNTTTEEDLDASLLDANKTYHNVSVLEFDDANPGETRNVFYTFKTTPEMIKDTSATVTMRGIFVPNRSYKNHKIKNLEMEIVTSHDPNKMGSNGSFMNYRLVRFKRVNFKTRFQNNGEGPARMIRLETDIPDMFDKKTFKIESMYPECPICPKDEVPTTSCLDTIIKQKQIFFTFKNIYLPGSEQKNVHEKDSTKGFVKYSMKFAEDFHKVKTRSRTAIIFDKNEPIITNYATTRFLPGISIGAKAGYNLYPDLDNSTSYFVGATISPFKSYRFYWQAEWVNALNKYNSAVEVIEQINTGPNGSRQLVRTTTATENKNVNWEIPVLLRYNINNYIGIGAGVQANLNVSSEQNQTIQNDTYEGDKEFFLISSTTNSNSIKNTFTDVNYGVLFDLTAGFARIGPSLGARYVINFEQDFNYFQFYGIWKF
;
A
#
# COMPACT_ATOMS: atom_id res chain seq x y z
N MET A 1 -27.52 39.78 -31.34
CA MET A 1 -28.83 39.15 -31.07
C MET A 1 -28.71 38.30 -29.81
N LYS A 2 -29.74 38.37 -28.96
CA LYS A 2 -30.02 37.77 -27.63
C LYS A 2 -29.10 36.66 -27.05
N PRO A 3 -28.91 36.66 -25.71
CA PRO A 3 -28.22 35.61 -24.95
C PRO A 3 -29.17 34.44 -24.66
N GLN A 4 -28.85 33.25 -25.13
CA GLN A 4 -29.40 31.99 -24.63
C GLN A 4 -28.36 30.89 -24.80
N LEU A 5 -27.39 30.81 -23.88
CA LEU A 5 -26.57 29.62 -23.70
C LEU A 5 -26.14 29.50 -22.23
N SER A 6 -27.15 29.42 -21.36
CA SER A 6 -27.00 28.98 -19.98
C SER A 6 -28.14 28.04 -19.70
N ILE A 7 -27.98 26.78 -20.10
CA ILE A 7 -28.63 25.53 -19.63
C ILE A 7 -28.04 24.44 -20.53
N PHE A 8 -26.83 23.94 -20.22
CA PHE A 8 -26.38 22.60 -20.67
C PHE A 8 -25.16 22.10 -19.88
N PHE A 9 -25.11 22.37 -18.57
CA PHE A 9 -24.02 21.89 -17.70
C PHE A 9 -24.53 21.21 -16.41
N LEU A 10 -25.67 20.54 -16.48
CA LEU A 10 -26.29 19.93 -15.29
C LEU A 10 -27.06 18.66 -15.64
N LEU A 11 -26.40 17.67 -16.24
CA LEU A 11 -26.93 16.29 -16.33
C LEU A 11 -25.81 15.35 -16.79
N PHE A 12 -24.91 14.96 -15.88
CA PHE A 12 -24.29 13.62 -15.87
C PHE A 12 -23.54 13.39 -14.55
N SER A 13 -24.18 13.70 -13.42
CA SER A 13 -23.83 13.10 -12.13
C SER A 13 -24.50 11.73 -12.04
N ILE A 14 -23.90 10.71 -12.67
CA ILE A 14 -24.25 9.32 -12.36
C ILE A 14 -23.79 9.11 -10.93
N PHE A 15 -24.73 9.23 -9.99
CA PHE A 15 -24.59 8.64 -8.67
C PHE A 15 -24.41 7.15 -8.87
N SER A 16 -23.16 6.71 -8.85
CA SER A 16 -22.82 5.33 -8.57
C SER A 16 -23.24 5.07 -7.14
N ILE A 17 -24.49 4.67 -6.93
CA ILE A 17 -24.93 4.07 -5.67
C ILE A 17 -24.24 2.70 -5.64
N GLY A 18 -22.97 2.72 -5.23
CA GLY A 18 -22.33 1.52 -4.73
C GLY A 18 -23.19 1.05 -3.58
N GLN A 19 -23.68 -0.18 -3.68
CA GLN A 19 -24.40 -0.85 -2.62
C GLN A 19 -23.61 -0.64 -1.33
N THR A 20 -24.12 0.20 -0.42
CA THR A 20 -23.47 0.40 0.88
C THR A 20 -23.48 -0.96 1.53
N LYS A 21 -22.30 -1.57 1.71
CA LYS A 21 -22.17 -2.75 2.55
C LYS A 21 -22.87 -2.40 3.86
N VAL A 22 -23.94 -3.13 4.18
CA VAL A 22 -24.64 -3.02 5.46
C VAL A 22 -23.57 -3.21 6.51
N LYS A 23 -23.13 -2.09 7.12
CA LYS A 23 -22.18 -2.10 8.21
C LYS A 23 -23.02 -2.57 9.37
N ASP A 24 -22.85 -3.84 9.76
CA ASP A 24 -23.53 -4.40 10.93
C ASP A 24 -23.27 -3.45 12.11
N THR A 25 -24.31 -2.72 12.48
CA THR A 25 -24.27 -1.60 13.44
C THR A 25 -24.50 -2.10 14.85
N ILE A 26 -24.89 -3.36 15.03
CA ILE A 26 -25.09 -3.97 16.33
C ILE A 26 -23.74 -4.41 16.87
N THR A 27 -23.24 -3.68 17.87
CA THR A 27 -22.05 -4.10 18.60
C THR A 27 -22.37 -5.37 19.39
N ARG A 28 -21.83 -6.49 18.93
CA ARG A 28 -21.85 -7.77 19.64
C ARG A 28 -21.16 -7.59 21.00
N ARG A 29 -21.74 -8.14 22.07
CA ARG A 29 -21.19 -8.03 23.43
C ARG A 29 -20.96 -9.41 24.00
N ALA A 30 -19.86 -9.56 24.73
CA ALA A 30 -19.59 -10.74 25.54
C ALA A 30 -19.63 -10.34 27.02
N ASN A 31 -20.36 -11.11 27.83
CA ASN A 31 -20.48 -10.87 29.27
C ASN A 31 -19.57 -11.83 30.05
N ILE A 32 -19.07 -11.34 31.19
CA ILE A 32 -18.30 -12.14 32.15
C ILE A 32 -19.28 -12.69 33.19
N ILE A 33 -19.42 -14.01 33.23
CA ILE A 33 -20.12 -14.75 34.29
C ILE A 33 -19.04 -15.37 35.18
N TYR A 34 -19.28 -15.41 36.49
CA TYR A 34 -18.40 -16.12 37.41
C TYR A 34 -19.19 -16.81 38.51
N ASN A 35 -18.64 -17.91 39.02
CA ASN A 35 -19.10 -18.57 40.23
C ASN A 35 -17.97 -18.53 41.26
N GLN A 36 -18.27 -18.13 42.48
CA GLN A 36 -17.30 -17.87 43.54
C GLN A 36 -17.62 -18.73 44.76
N ASN A 37 -16.58 -19.37 45.30
CA ASN A 37 -16.59 -20.04 46.59
C ASN A 37 -15.43 -19.50 47.44
N GLY A 38 -15.73 -18.57 48.35
CA GLY A 38 -14.72 -17.83 49.12
C GLY A 38 -13.76 -17.06 48.20
N ASN A 39 -12.48 -17.44 48.18
CA ASN A 39 -11.44 -16.84 47.33
C ASN A 39 -11.20 -17.59 46.02
N GLN A 40 -11.88 -18.71 45.79
CA GLN A 40 -11.81 -19.45 44.53
C GLN A 40 -12.93 -18.98 43.58
N VAL A 41 -12.56 -18.59 42.36
CA VAL A 41 -13.50 -18.07 41.36
C VAL A 41 -13.31 -18.81 40.04
N THR A 42 -14.41 -19.35 39.51
CA THR A 42 -14.47 -19.94 38.17
C THR A 42 -15.15 -18.97 37.22
N TYR A 43 -14.46 -18.61 36.14
CA TYR A 43 -14.97 -17.68 35.14
C TYR A 43 -15.54 -18.41 33.94
N LYS A 44 -16.60 -17.84 33.36
CA LYS A 44 -17.23 -18.31 32.13
C LYS A 44 -17.59 -17.13 31.22
N PRO A 45 -17.21 -17.17 29.94
CA PRO A 45 -17.60 -16.14 28.99
C PRO A 45 -18.97 -16.47 28.40
N GLU A 46 -19.89 -15.51 28.45
CA GLU A 46 -21.15 -15.56 27.70
C GLU A 46 -20.94 -14.79 26.39
N THR A 47 -20.64 -15.53 25.32
CA THR A 47 -20.34 -14.96 24.01
C THR A 47 -21.56 -15.02 23.07
N PRO A 48 -21.71 -14.07 22.15
CA PRO A 48 -22.77 -14.09 21.16
C PRO A 48 -22.55 -15.23 20.15
N PRO A 49 -23.59 -15.67 19.44
CA PRO A 49 -23.44 -16.69 18.41
C PRO A 49 -22.50 -16.20 17.29
N LEU A 50 -21.57 -17.06 16.91
CA LEU A 50 -20.65 -16.83 15.80
C LEU A 50 -21.41 -16.92 14.48
N ILE A 51 -21.06 -16.08 13.50
CA ILE A 51 -21.53 -16.21 12.11
C ILE A 51 -20.54 -17.12 11.38
N PRO A 52 -20.92 -18.36 11.06
CA PRO A 52 -20.06 -19.21 10.26
C PRO A 52 -19.87 -18.62 8.87
N ILE A 53 -18.64 -18.69 8.38
CA ILE A 53 -18.31 -18.40 6.99
C ILE A 53 -18.58 -19.69 6.19
N ALA A 54 -19.39 -19.62 5.14
CA ALA A 54 -19.68 -20.79 4.31
C ALA A 54 -18.37 -21.39 3.72
N GLY A 55 -18.10 -22.65 4.04
CA GLY A 55 -16.88 -23.36 3.63
C GLY A 55 -15.65 -23.16 4.53
N ALA A 56 -15.78 -22.43 5.64
CA ALA A 56 -14.73 -22.31 6.66
C ALA A 56 -14.93 -23.36 7.79
N PRO A 57 -13.91 -23.62 8.63
CA PRO A 57 -14.05 -24.47 9.80
C PRO A 57 -15.08 -23.91 10.78
N LYS A 58 -15.50 -24.74 11.74
CA LYS A 58 -16.37 -24.30 12.83
C LYS A 58 -15.76 -23.06 13.50
N PRO A 59 -16.49 -21.93 13.54
CA PRO A 59 -15.97 -20.71 14.14
C PRO A 59 -15.74 -20.93 15.63
N SER A 60 -14.73 -20.25 16.16
CA SER A 60 -14.33 -20.38 17.57
C SER A 60 -13.86 -19.05 18.14
N TYR A 61 -13.79 -18.97 19.47
CA TYR A 61 -13.25 -17.82 20.20
C TYR A 61 -11.93 -18.19 20.87
N SER A 62 -11.00 -17.23 20.88
CA SER A 62 -9.83 -17.22 21.75
C SER A 62 -10.03 -16.17 22.84
N TYR A 63 -9.52 -16.44 24.04
CA TYR A 63 -9.75 -15.62 25.22
C TYR A 63 -8.43 -15.14 25.81
N LEU A 64 -8.44 -13.94 26.35
CA LEU A 64 -7.43 -13.45 27.29
C LEU A 64 -8.15 -12.83 28.48
N TRP A 65 -8.08 -13.52 29.62
CA TRP A 65 -8.59 -13.08 30.90
C TRP A 65 -7.53 -12.27 31.64
N GLU A 66 -7.92 -11.12 32.18
CA GLU A 66 -7.16 -10.35 33.16
C GLU A 66 -7.94 -10.44 34.47
N LEU A 67 -7.35 -11.07 35.49
CA LEU A 67 -8.09 -11.51 36.67
C LEU A 67 -8.20 -10.43 37.76
N GLY A 68 -7.59 -9.26 37.54
CA GLY A 68 -7.71 -8.10 38.41
C GLY A 68 -6.70 -8.04 39.56
N ASP A 69 -5.76 -8.99 39.62
CA ASP A 69 -4.69 -9.09 40.61
C ASP A 69 -3.29 -9.28 39.97
N GLY A 70 -3.16 -8.94 38.69
CA GLY A 70 -1.95 -9.16 37.90
C GLY A 70 -1.88 -10.51 37.19
N HIS A 71 -2.75 -11.48 37.50
CA HIS A 71 -2.80 -12.75 36.78
C HIS A 71 -3.59 -12.64 35.47
N TYR A 72 -3.23 -13.49 34.52
CA TYR A 72 -3.99 -13.66 33.28
C TYR A 72 -4.16 -15.14 32.93
N SER A 73 -5.15 -15.44 32.09
CA SER A 73 -5.34 -16.79 31.54
C SER A 73 -5.80 -16.75 30.09
N LYS A 74 -5.41 -17.76 29.30
CA LYS A 74 -5.88 -17.96 27.91
C LYS A 74 -6.90 -19.10 27.78
N GLU A 75 -7.28 -19.71 28.90
CA GLU A 75 -8.28 -20.78 28.92
C GLU A 75 -9.69 -20.23 28.67
N ALA A 76 -10.58 -21.08 28.17
CA ALA A 76 -11.98 -20.70 27.93
C ALA A 76 -12.72 -20.44 29.24
N GLU A 77 -12.58 -21.34 30.21
CA GLU A 77 -13.21 -21.26 31.54
C GLU A 77 -12.14 -21.39 32.64
N PRO A 78 -11.37 -20.33 32.94
CA PRO A 78 -10.29 -20.41 33.91
C PRO A 78 -10.81 -20.48 35.34
N LYS A 79 -10.07 -21.19 36.19
CA LYS A 79 -10.24 -21.21 37.64
C LYS A 79 -9.09 -20.46 38.30
N HIS A 80 -9.40 -19.49 39.16
CA HIS A 80 -8.40 -18.69 39.86
C HIS A 80 -8.67 -18.67 41.36
N VAL A 81 -7.60 -18.63 42.16
CA VAL A 81 -7.66 -18.52 43.61
C VAL A 81 -6.99 -17.21 44.00
N TYR A 82 -7.72 -16.31 44.65
CA TYR A 82 -7.18 -15.03 45.11
C TYR A 82 -6.42 -15.19 46.42
N LYS A 83 -5.21 -14.63 46.51
CA LYS A 83 -4.37 -14.70 47.72
C LYS A 83 -4.95 -13.93 48.91
N ASN A 84 -5.48 -12.74 48.64
CA ASN A 84 -5.91 -11.78 49.67
C ASN A 84 -7.41 -11.47 49.55
N LYS A 85 -8.00 -10.98 50.64
CA LYS A 85 -9.34 -10.37 50.61
C LYS A 85 -9.26 -9.04 49.85
N GLY A 86 -10.26 -8.73 49.03
CA GLY A 86 -10.21 -7.52 48.22
C GLY A 86 -11.26 -7.44 47.11
N ASN A 87 -11.19 -6.33 46.38
CA ASN A 87 -12.03 -6.03 45.23
C ASN A 87 -11.20 -6.17 43.95
N TYR A 88 -11.49 -7.19 43.14
CA TYR A 88 -10.76 -7.48 41.91
C TYR A 88 -11.60 -7.11 40.69
N THR A 89 -11.00 -6.46 39.69
CA THR A 89 -11.69 -6.08 38.45
C THR A 89 -11.24 -6.99 37.31
N THR A 90 -12.07 -7.97 36.98
CA THR A 90 -11.82 -8.92 35.89
C THR A 90 -12.15 -8.30 34.54
N ARG A 91 -11.26 -8.45 33.57
CA ARG A 91 -11.48 -8.08 32.17
C ARG A 91 -11.30 -9.30 31.26
N LEU A 92 -11.95 -9.28 30.11
CA LEU A 92 -11.91 -10.34 29.12
C LEU A 92 -11.67 -9.70 27.76
N ALA A 93 -10.65 -10.12 27.03
CA ALA A 93 -10.54 -9.83 25.60
C ALA A 93 -10.90 -11.09 24.82
N VAL A 94 -11.86 -10.97 23.90
CA VAL A 94 -12.35 -12.08 23.08
C VAL A 94 -11.94 -11.84 21.63
N THR A 95 -11.28 -12.81 21.03
CA THR A 95 -10.88 -12.79 19.61
C THR A 95 -11.69 -13.85 18.86
N ASN A 96 -12.44 -13.45 17.83
CA ASN A 96 -13.21 -14.36 17.00
C ASN A 96 -12.35 -14.92 15.84
N ASN A 97 -12.33 -16.24 15.70
CA ASN A 97 -11.63 -16.96 14.63
C ASN A 97 -12.66 -17.59 13.68
N TYR A 98 -12.38 -17.55 12.37
CA TYR A 98 -13.26 -18.04 11.30
C TYR A 98 -14.67 -17.40 11.28
N ASP A 99 -14.78 -16.15 11.74
CA ASP A 99 -16.04 -15.40 11.81
C ASP A 99 -15.91 -14.07 11.07
N ASN A 100 -17.00 -13.62 10.44
CA ASN A 100 -17.06 -12.36 9.71
C ASN A 100 -17.48 -11.16 10.58
N GLY A 101 -17.78 -11.39 11.87
CA GLY A 101 -18.14 -10.34 12.82
C GLY A 101 -16.92 -9.56 13.33
N LYS A 102 -17.18 -8.43 13.98
CA LYS A 102 -16.18 -7.77 14.83
C LYS A 102 -16.01 -8.55 16.14
N PRO A 103 -14.81 -8.54 16.75
CA PRO A 103 -14.63 -9.02 18.11
C PRO A 103 -15.68 -8.42 19.04
N PRO A 104 -16.34 -9.24 19.90
CA PRO A 104 -17.38 -8.73 20.77
C PRO A 104 -16.77 -7.83 21.85
N ALA A 105 -17.37 -6.67 22.08
CA ALA A 105 -16.95 -5.78 23.15
C ALA A 105 -17.30 -6.40 24.50
N THR A 106 -16.40 -6.30 25.46
CA THR A 106 -16.57 -6.81 26.82
C THR A 106 -16.60 -5.65 27.81
N ARG A 107 -17.29 -5.85 28.93
CA ARG A 107 -17.27 -4.90 30.06
C ARG A 107 -16.57 -5.53 31.25
N PRO A 108 -15.71 -4.78 31.98
CA PRO A 108 -15.10 -5.27 33.20
C PRO A 108 -16.14 -5.70 34.23
N LYS A 109 -15.84 -6.75 35.01
CA LYS A 109 -16.69 -7.26 36.08
C LYS A 109 -15.93 -7.21 37.41
N LYS A 110 -16.57 -6.64 38.44
CA LYS A 110 -16.02 -6.59 39.80
C LYS A 110 -16.33 -7.88 40.56
N VAL A 111 -15.32 -8.45 41.20
CA VAL A 111 -15.38 -9.65 42.03
C VAL A 111 -14.91 -9.26 43.45
N VAL A 112 -15.69 -9.60 44.46
CA VAL A 112 -15.42 -9.22 45.86
C VAL A 112 -15.08 -10.47 46.65
N VAL A 113 -13.84 -10.56 47.14
CA VAL A 113 -13.37 -11.68 47.97
C VAL A 113 -13.37 -11.26 49.42
N ASN A 114 -14.34 -11.77 50.18
CA ASN A 114 -14.49 -11.47 51.60
C ASN A 114 -13.84 -12.51 52.50
N ASP A 115 -13.69 -13.76 52.05
CA ASP A 115 -13.19 -14.88 52.84
C ASP A 115 -12.20 -15.72 52.05
N ILE A 116 -11.18 -16.24 52.75
CA ILE A 116 -10.14 -17.10 52.19
C ILE A 116 -10.47 -18.52 52.64
N THR A 117 -10.96 -19.34 51.71
CA THR A 117 -11.42 -20.71 51.97
C THR A 117 -10.46 -21.76 51.39
N ASP A 118 -9.80 -21.43 50.28
CA ASP A 118 -8.80 -22.27 49.64
C ASP A 118 -7.41 -21.67 49.83
N THR A 119 -6.51 -22.42 50.47
CA THR A 119 -5.12 -22.03 50.70
C THR A 119 -4.19 -22.47 49.57
N ASN A 120 -4.67 -23.25 48.60
CA ASN A 120 -3.90 -23.69 47.43
C ASN A 120 -3.80 -22.57 46.39
N TYR A 121 -3.24 -21.44 46.79
CA TYR A 121 -2.90 -20.34 45.91
C TYR A 121 -1.75 -20.75 44.99
N LYS A 122 -1.95 -20.59 43.67
CA LYS A 122 -0.89 -20.69 42.68
C LYS A 122 -0.54 -19.30 42.20
N ASP A 123 0.71 -18.91 42.43
CA ASP A 123 1.23 -17.63 41.96
C ASP A 123 1.43 -17.64 40.44
N ILE A 124 1.75 -16.47 39.88
CA ILE A 124 2.08 -16.32 38.46
C ILE A 124 3.19 -17.32 38.10
N ALA A 125 2.99 -18.07 37.02
CA ALA A 125 4.00 -19.00 36.53
C ALA A 125 5.32 -18.25 36.25
N SER A 126 6.41 -18.75 36.83
CA SER A 126 7.75 -18.21 36.61
C SER A 126 8.07 -18.18 35.11
N ILE A 127 8.56 -17.04 34.64
CA ILE A 127 9.03 -16.86 33.25
C ILE A 127 10.56 -16.90 33.15
N ALA A 128 11.21 -17.53 34.13
CA ALA A 128 12.67 -17.63 34.20
C ALA A 128 13.25 -18.33 32.96
N ASP A 129 12.56 -19.34 32.44
CA ASP A 129 12.91 -20.05 31.20
C ASP A 129 12.92 -19.12 29.97
N GLN A 130 12.18 -18.00 30.03
CA GLN A 130 12.16 -16.95 29.02
C GLN A 130 13.12 -15.80 29.37
N ASN A 131 14.15 -16.09 30.19
CA ASN A 131 15.08 -15.11 30.74
C ASN A 131 14.37 -13.96 31.49
N GLY A 132 13.24 -14.22 32.14
CA GLY A 132 12.57 -13.25 33.01
C GLY A 132 11.96 -12.02 32.31
N PHE A 133 11.83 -12.01 30.97
CA PHE A 133 11.16 -10.93 30.24
C PHE A 133 10.40 -11.45 29.01
N SER A 134 9.09 -11.20 28.97
CA SER A 134 8.19 -11.69 27.93
C SER A 134 7.19 -10.64 27.49
N ILE A 135 6.79 -10.71 26.21
CA ILE A 135 5.75 -9.87 25.64
C ILE A 135 4.82 -10.78 24.84
N ILE A 136 3.55 -10.81 25.20
CA ILE A 136 2.53 -11.60 24.53
C ILE A 136 1.38 -10.71 24.06
N LYS A 137 0.63 -11.18 23.07
CA LYS A 137 -0.57 -10.52 22.53
C LYS A 137 -1.79 -11.44 22.61
N ASN A 138 -2.99 -10.87 22.64
CA ASN A 138 -4.23 -11.63 22.47
C ASN A 138 -4.54 -11.94 21.00
N CYS A 139 -4.21 -11.03 20.09
CA CYS A 139 -4.48 -11.15 18.65
C CYS A 139 -3.49 -10.34 17.80
N ASP A 140 -3.41 -10.64 16.52
CA ASP A 140 -2.70 -9.83 15.53
C ASP A 140 -3.48 -8.54 15.19
N PRO A 141 -2.81 -7.43 14.83
CA PRO A 141 -3.47 -6.16 14.58
C PRO A 141 -4.36 -6.19 13.32
N ILE A 142 -5.62 -5.81 13.49
CA ILE A 142 -6.59 -5.53 12.40
C ILE A 142 -6.97 -4.06 12.49
N PRO A 143 -6.94 -3.27 11.39
CA PRO A 143 -7.28 -1.85 11.42
C PRO A 143 -8.62 -1.54 12.08
N GLU A 144 -8.64 -0.48 12.89
CA GLU A 144 -9.81 -0.02 13.66
C GLU A 144 -10.29 -1.02 14.72
N GLN A 145 -9.42 -1.91 15.21
CA GLN A 145 -9.71 -2.83 16.31
C GLN A 145 -8.75 -2.65 17.50
N GLU A 146 -9.22 -3.05 18.67
CA GLU A 146 -8.46 -3.08 19.91
C GLU A 146 -7.70 -4.40 20.06
N MET A 147 -6.52 -4.32 20.65
CA MET A 147 -5.72 -5.47 21.02
C MET A 147 -5.08 -5.25 22.39
N VAL A 148 -4.81 -6.35 23.08
CA VAL A 148 -4.18 -6.35 24.40
C VAL A 148 -2.79 -6.99 24.29
N VAL A 149 -1.79 -6.25 24.76
CA VAL A 149 -0.40 -6.70 24.88
C VAL A 149 -0.07 -6.83 26.37
N VAL A 150 0.38 -8.01 26.79
CA VAL A 150 0.81 -8.25 28.16
C VAL A 150 2.33 -8.27 28.17
N VAL A 151 2.92 -7.40 28.99
CA VAL A 151 4.36 -7.32 29.20
C VAL A 151 4.64 -7.92 30.58
N SER A 152 5.33 -9.06 30.59
CA SER A 152 5.66 -9.82 31.78
C SER A 152 7.14 -9.66 32.10
N TYR A 153 7.47 -9.37 33.35
CA TYR A 153 8.86 -9.27 33.81
C TYR A 153 9.03 -9.98 35.16
N GLN A 154 10.22 -10.52 35.38
CA GLN A 154 10.55 -11.25 36.60
C GLN A 154 11.88 -10.78 37.16
N ASN A 155 11.92 -10.59 38.48
CA ASN A 155 13.17 -10.36 39.17
C ASN A 155 13.94 -11.68 39.31
N LEU A 156 15.02 -11.82 38.53
CA LEU A 156 15.93 -12.97 38.63
C LEU A 156 17.08 -12.76 39.61
N GLU A 157 17.21 -11.55 40.18
CA GLU A 157 18.22 -11.26 41.17
C GLU A 157 17.85 -11.89 42.52
N ASN A 158 18.86 -12.16 43.35
CA ASN A 158 18.67 -12.70 44.70
C ASN A 158 18.33 -11.62 45.75
N TYR A 159 18.12 -10.38 45.32
CA TYR A 159 17.76 -9.23 46.17
C TYR A 159 16.53 -8.51 45.61
N VAL A 160 15.90 -7.67 46.45
CA VAL A 160 14.76 -6.83 46.06
C VAL A 160 15.23 -5.77 45.06
N SER A 161 14.57 -5.68 43.91
CA SER A 161 15.01 -4.81 42.80
C SER A 161 14.02 -3.69 42.49
N ASN A 162 14.58 -2.54 42.10
CA ASN A 162 13.85 -1.37 41.63
C ASN A 162 14.33 -1.07 40.22
N GLY A 163 13.44 -1.07 39.24
CA GLY A 163 13.83 -1.05 37.82
C GLY A 163 12.91 -0.20 36.97
N LYS A 164 13.06 -0.35 35.64
CA LYS A 164 12.27 0.33 34.62
C LYS A 164 11.83 -0.63 33.53
N LEU A 165 10.66 -0.37 32.97
CA LEU A 165 10.09 -1.06 31.83
C LEU A 165 9.78 -0.06 30.73
N TYR A 166 10.36 -0.25 29.56
CA TYR A 166 10.09 0.53 28.36
C TYR A 166 9.33 -0.34 27.35
N LEU A 167 8.27 0.21 26.77
CA LEU A 167 7.56 -0.37 25.63
C LEU A 167 7.52 0.64 24.49
N PHE A 168 8.31 0.40 23.46
CA PHE A 168 8.37 1.18 22.23
C PHE A 168 7.39 0.63 21.19
N TYR A 169 6.65 1.53 20.55
CA TYR A 169 5.66 1.21 19.52
C TYR A 169 5.59 2.33 18.48
N ASN A 170 4.94 2.05 17.34
CA ASN A 170 4.91 2.90 16.14
C ASN A 170 6.28 3.11 15.50
N GLU A 171 6.68 2.19 14.63
CA GLU A 171 7.95 2.31 13.90
C GLU A 171 7.95 3.48 12.91
N LYS A 172 9.04 4.26 12.89
CA LYS A 172 9.22 5.43 12.02
C LYS A 172 9.35 5.08 10.54
N GLN A 173 9.53 3.80 10.20
CA GLN A 173 9.51 3.34 8.81
C GLN A 173 8.13 3.51 8.15
N PHE A 174 7.06 3.58 8.95
CA PHE A 174 5.71 3.84 8.46
C PHE A 174 5.42 5.35 8.52
N LYS A 175 4.73 5.86 7.48
CA LYS A 175 4.39 7.29 7.38
C LYS A 175 3.45 7.77 8.50
N SER A 176 2.66 6.86 9.05
CA SER A 176 1.64 7.16 10.05
C SER A 176 1.75 6.15 11.20
N ASN A 177 1.35 6.58 12.40
CA ASN A 177 1.28 5.71 13.57
C ASN A 177 0.29 4.57 13.32
N ASN A 178 0.67 3.33 13.69
CA ASN A 178 -0.17 2.15 13.53
C ASN A 178 -1.00 1.85 14.78
N PHE A 179 -0.54 2.30 15.95
CA PHE A 179 -1.11 2.03 17.26
C PHE A 179 -1.34 3.32 18.04
N GLU A 180 -2.48 3.38 18.72
CA GLU A 180 -2.84 4.37 19.71
C GLU A 180 -2.96 3.66 21.06
N LEU A 181 -2.17 4.08 22.05
CA LEU A 181 -2.27 3.54 23.40
C LEU A 181 -3.53 4.12 24.08
N THR A 182 -4.51 3.27 24.35
CA THR A 182 -5.79 3.68 24.95
C THR A 182 -5.79 3.63 26.47
N ASP A 183 -5.16 2.60 27.02
CA ASP A 183 -5.13 2.32 28.45
C ASP A 183 -3.93 1.42 28.77
N PHE A 184 -3.36 1.56 29.96
CA PHE A 184 -2.39 0.63 30.52
C PHE A 184 -2.75 0.35 31.98
N ARG A 185 -2.55 -0.89 32.42
CA ARG A 185 -3.00 -1.35 33.74
C ARG A 185 -1.87 -2.05 34.47
N THR A 186 -1.68 -1.61 35.71
CA THR A 186 -0.62 -2.01 36.63
C THR A 186 -1.25 -2.64 37.88
N TYR A 187 -0.53 -3.57 38.52
CA TYR A 187 -1.07 -4.38 39.62
C TYR A 187 -0.12 -4.49 40.82
N ALA A 188 1.10 -3.96 40.70
CA ALA A 188 2.13 -3.96 41.73
C ALA A 188 2.72 -2.55 41.91
N ASN A 189 1.86 -1.53 41.85
CA ASN A 189 2.21 -0.11 42.03
C ASN A 189 3.24 0.43 41.02
N GLU A 190 3.31 -0.13 39.82
CA GLU A 190 4.14 0.42 38.76
C GLU A 190 3.65 1.83 38.35
N ARG A 191 4.57 2.79 38.24
CA ARG A 191 4.28 4.21 38.02
C ARG A 191 4.72 4.65 36.63
N GLU A 192 3.87 5.38 35.93
CA GLU A 192 4.24 6.00 34.64
C GLU A 192 5.20 7.17 34.85
N VAL A 193 6.27 7.20 34.05
CA VAL A 193 7.26 8.28 34.04
C VAL A 193 7.33 8.88 32.64
N LYS A 194 7.20 10.21 32.55
CA LYS A 194 7.44 10.95 31.31
C LYS A 194 8.89 11.39 31.26
N GLU A 195 9.75 10.59 30.64
CA GLU A 195 11.11 11.02 30.37
C GLU A 195 11.12 11.95 29.14
N ILE A 196 11.33 13.24 29.40
CA ILE A 196 11.76 14.18 28.36
C ILE A 196 13.22 13.80 28.07
N THR A 197 13.51 13.41 26.82
CA THR A 197 14.82 12.97 26.35
C THR A 197 15.95 13.78 27.00
N VAL A 198 16.71 13.11 27.86
CA VAL A 198 17.81 13.68 28.64
C VAL A 198 18.95 14.04 27.69
N ALA A 199 19.45 15.26 27.80
CA ALA A 199 20.70 15.69 27.19
C ALA A 199 21.81 14.75 27.64
N ALA A 200 22.52 14.13 26.68
CA ALA A 200 23.67 13.30 26.97
C ALA A 200 24.76 14.16 27.63
N VAL A 201 25.03 13.92 28.91
CA VAL A 201 26.32 14.28 29.51
C VAL A 201 27.23 13.10 29.21
N ASN A 202 28.13 13.29 28.26
CA ASN A 202 29.25 12.37 28.05
C ASN A 202 30.20 12.52 29.24
N ASP A 203 30.06 11.67 30.25
CA ASP A 203 31.18 11.39 31.14
C ASP A 203 32.16 10.51 30.35
N LEU A 204 33.21 11.16 29.85
CA LEU A 204 34.38 10.54 29.24
C LEU A 204 35.14 9.75 30.30
N ASP A 205 34.83 8.46 30.43
CA ASP A 205 35.70 7.50 31.09
C ASP A 205 36.78 7.05 30.08
N ASP A 206 37.92 7.75 30.06
CA ASP A 206 39.03 7.56 29.11
C ASP A 206 40.02 6.50 29.63
N THR A 207 39.55 5.27 29.84
CA THR A 207 40.42 4.11 30.07
C THR A 207 40.43 3.19 28.84
N LYS A 208 41.06 3.68 27.77
CA LYS A 208 41.31 2.94 26.53
C LYS A 208 42.35 1.83 26.76
N SER A 209 41.87 0.59 26.96
CA SER A 209 42.66 -0.61 26.67
C SER A 209 42.09 -1.29 25.41
N TYR A 210 42.73 -1.05 24.27
CA TYR A 210 42.34 -1.66 22.99
C TYR A 210 43.06 -2.99 22.80
N LEU A 211 42.31 -4.09 22.87
CA LEU A 211 42.69 -5.38 22.29
C LEU A 211 42.05 -5.50 20.91
N ALA A 212 42.88 -5.54 19.87
CA ALA A 212 42.46 -5.73 18.49
C ALA A 212 42.10 -7.21 18.24
N SER A 213 40.89 -7.49 17.75
CA SER A 213 40.52 -8.77 17.16
C SER A 213 40.16 -8.56 15.69
N ALA A 214 40.75 -9.39 14.84
CA ALA A 214 40.73 -9.28 13.39
C ALA A 214 39.89 -10.38 12.76
N GLU A 215 38.57 -10.44 13.03
CA GLU A 215 37.65 -11.21 12.19
C GLU A 215 36.28 -10.52 12.10
N ASN A 216 36.02 -9.91 10.95
CA ASN A 216 34.73 -9.32 10.60
C ASN A 216 34.07 -10.17 9.50
N THR A 217 33.42 -11.26 9.91
CA THR A 217 32.45 -11.96 9.05
C THR A 217 31.05 -11.67 9.57
N PHE A 218 30.41 -10.64 8.99
CA PHE A 218 29.01 -10.33 9.25
C PHE A 218 28.12 -11.49 8.78
N LYS A 219 27.65 -12.29 9.73
CA LYS A 219 26.56 -13.25 9.51
C LYS A 219 25.20 -12.57 9.67
N THR A 220 24.36 -12.85 8.68
CA THR A 220 22.91 -12.61 8.59
C THR A 220 22.16 -12.58 9.93
N LYS A 221 21.30 -11.57 10.13
CA LYS A 221 20.34 -11.49 11.25
C LYS A 221 19.54 -12.78 11.38
N LYS A 222 19.88 -13.57 12.40
CA LYS A 222 18.99 -14.57 13.00
C LYS A 222 18.37 -13.94 14.25
N TYR A 223 17.07 -14.19 14.39
CA TYR A 223 16.20 -13.76 15.49
C TYR A 223 16.87 -13.96 16.85
N ARG A 224 17.08 -12.87 17.60
CA ARG A 224 17.55 -12.93 18.98
C ARG A 224 16.36 -13.13 19.91
N ASN A 225 16.32 -14.32 20.54
CA ASN A 225 15.67 -14.46 21.83
C ASN A 225 16.50 -13.69 22.86
N THR A 226 15.86 -12.75 23.56
CA THR A 226 16.33 -11.97 24.73
C THR A 226 17.85 -11.99 24.95
N THR A 227 18.55 -10.99 24.40
CA THR A 227 19.93 -10.72 24.80
C THR A 227 19.95 -9.89 26.07
N THR A 228 20.76 -10.30 27.04
CA THR A 228 21.20 -9.43 28.11
C THR A 228 22.27 -8.52 27.53
N GLU A 229 22.05 -7.20 27.58
CA GLU A 229 22.95 -6.19 27.06
C GLU A 229 23.36 -5.23 28.19
N GLU A 230 24.59 -4.73 28.14
CA GLU A 230 25.17 -3.88 29.19
C GLU A 230 25.14 -2.38 28.82
N ASP A 231 24.93 -2.05 27.54
CA ASP A 231 24.86 -0.66 27.06
C ASP A 231 23.41 -0.20 26.89
N LEU A 232 22.78 0.19 28.00
CA LEU A 232 21.39 0.68 28.01
C LEU A 232 21.20 1.93 27.14
N ASP A 233 22.18 2.83 27.13
CA ASP A 233 22.08 4.12 26.45
C ASP A 233 22.04 3.92 24.93
N ALA A 234 22.90 3.04 24.39
CA ALA A 234 22.87 2.69 22.98
C ALA A 234 21.54 2.02 22.57
N SER A 235 21.02 1.12 23.40
CA SER A 235 19.76 0.41 23.13
C SER A 235 18.54 1.32 23.16
N LEU A 236 18.49 2.27 24.11
CA LEU A 236 17.46 3.30 24.17
C LEU A 236 17.57 4.27 22.98
N LEU A 237 18.78 4.63 22.57
CA LEU A 237 19.02 5.50 21.42
C LEU A 237 18.62 4.82 20.10
N ASP A 238 18.93 3.53 19.91
CA ASP A 238 18.46 2.74 18.76
C ASP A 238 16.93 2.63 18.73
N ALA A 239 16.30 2.36 19.89
CA ALA A 239 14.85 2.30 20.01
C ALA A 239 14.20 3.66 19.69
N ASN A 240 14.71 4.77 20.25
CA ASN A 240 14.21 6.11 19.95
C ASN A 240 14.40 6.53 18.48
N LYS A 241 15.46 6.04 17.82
CA LYS A 241 15.62 6.22 16.36
C LYS A 241 14.61 5.41 15.55
N THR A 242 14.22 4.24 16.05
CA THR A 242 13.34 3.29 15.34
C THR A 242 11.86 3.58 15.55
N TYR A 243 11.45 4.08 16.71
CA TYR A 243 10.05 4.22 17.13
C TYR A 243 9.65 5.67 17.42
N HIS A 244 8.39 6.03 17.14
CA HIS A 244 7.81 7.34 17.44
C HIS A 244 7.39 7.47 18.91
N ASN A 245 6.93 6.39 19.53
CA ASN A 245 6.31 6.42 20.85
C ASN A 245 6.97 5.42 21.79
N VAL A 246 7.00 5.79 23.08
CA VAL A 246 7.48 4.95 24.17
C VAL A 246 6.55 5.11 25.38
N SER A 247 6.25 4.01 26.05
CA SER A 247 5.68 3.99 27.39
C SER A 247 6.76 3.59 28.38
N VAL A 248 6.94 4.34 29.47
CA VAL A 248 7.95 4.08 30.50
C VAL A 248 7.26 3.90 31.84
N LEU A 249 7.47 2.73 32.45
CA LEU A 249 6.99 2.41 33.80
C LEU A 249 8.15 2.15 34.73
N GLU A 250 8.11 2.74 35.92
CA GLU A 250 8.99 2.46 37.03
C GLU A 250 8.32 1.47 38.00
N PHE A 251 9.07 0.47 38.44
CA PHE A 251 8.62 -0.44 39.50
C PHE A 251 9.60 -0.41 40.68
N ASP A 252 9.05 -0.58 41.87
CA ASP A 252 9.78 -0.66 43.14
C ASP A 252 9.45 -1.99 43.84
N ASP A 253 10.33 -2.40 44.74
CA ASP A 253 10.15 -3.50 45.68
C ASP A 253 9.77 -4.84 45.00
N ALA A 254 10.42 -5.20 43.89
CA ALA A 254 10.23 -6.51 43.26
C ALA A 254 11.03 -7.59 44.00
N ASN A 255 10.35 -8.57 44.62
CA ASN A 255 11.01 -9.62 45.39
C ASN A 255 11.75 -10.62 44.48
N PRO A 256 12.81 -11.29 44.96
CA PRO A 256 13.49 -12.35 44.23
C PRO A 256 12.52 -13.42 43.72
N GLY A 257 12.58 -13.72 42.42
CA GLY A 257 11.71 -14.71 41.77
C GLY A 257 10.29 -14.23 41.45
N GLU A 258 9.88 -13.04 41.91
CA GLU A 258 8.54 -12.49 41.68
C GLU A 258 8.33 -12.14 40.21
N THR A 259 7.22 -12.63 39.63
CA THR A 259 6.81 -12.31 38.26
C THR A 259 5.65 -11.31 38.31
N ARG A 260 5.72 -10.24 37.50
CA ARG A 260 4.69 -9.20 37.39
C ARG A 260 4.25 -9.05 35.94
N ASN A 261 3.00 -8.62 35.73
CA ASN A 261 2.41 -8.41 34.42
C ASN A 261 1.80 -7.01 34.30
N VAL A 262 2.12 -6.32 33.22
CA VAL A 262 1.50 -5.05 32.82
C VAL A 262 0.66 -5.27 31.58
N PHE A 263 -0.56 -4.74 31.58
CA PHE A 263 -1.51 -4.91 30.47
C PHE A 263 -1.66 -3.61 29.70
N TYR A 264 -1.31 -3.62 28.41
CA TYR A 264 -1.46 -2.49 27.50
C TYR A 264 -2.62 -2.75 26.55
N THR A 265 -3.51 -1.77 26.39
CA THR A 265 -4.61 -1.81 25.42
C THR A 265 -4.32 -0.83 24.29
N PHE A 266 -4.08 -1.36 23.11
CA PHE A 266 -3.81 -0.58 21.91
C PHE A 266 -5.02 -0.61 20.98
N LYS A 267 -5.35 0.54 20.42
CA LYS A 267 -6.29 0.66 19.30
C LYS A 267 -5.49 0.89 18.02
N THR A 268 -5.77 0.10 17.00
CA THR A 268 -5.11 0.25 15.69
C THR A 268 -5.75 1.39 14.89
N THR A 269 -4.92 2.16 14.18
CA THR A 269 -5.36 3.35 13.46
C THR A 269 -6.02 3.01 12.10
N PRO A 270 -6.93 3.85 11.58
CA PRO A 270 -7.49 3.70 10.23
C PRO A 270 -6.43 3.79 9.11
N GLU A 271 -5.37 4.57 9.34
CA GLU A 271 -4.26 4.81 8.41
C GLU A 271 -3.30 3.62 8.31
N MET A 272 -3.37 2.66 9.25
CA MET A 272 -2.57 1.45 9.23
C MET A 272 -2.70 0.73 7.88
N ILE A 273 -1.56 0.41 7.27
CA ILE A 273 -1.49 -0.17 5.93
C ILE A 273 -2.29 -1.49 5.90
N LYS A 274 -3.39 -1.52 5.14
CA LYS A 274 -4.25 -2.71 4.98
C LYS A 274 -3.63 -3.81 4.11
N ASP A 275 -2.32 -3.81 3.95
CA ASP A 275 -1.61 -4.83 3.16
C ASP A 275 -1.31 -6.02 4.04
N THR A 276 -1.85 -7.18 3.65
CA THR A 276 -1.92 -8.40 4.47
C THR A 276 -0.57 -9.11 4.69
N SER A 277 0.54 -8.42 4.43
CA SER A 277 1.90 -8.95 4.56
C SER A 277 2.86 -8.00 5.29
N ALA A 278 2.43 -6.80 5.66
CA ALA A 278 3.27 -5.88 6.43
C ALA A 278 3.40 -6.39 7.87
N THR A 279 4.64 -6.51 8.34
CA THR A 279 4.96 -6.83 9.73
C THR A 279 5.23 -5.54 10.49
N VAL A 280 4.62 -5.41 11.65
CA VAL A 280 4.87 -4.33 12.61
C VAL A 280 5.50 -4.92 13.87
N THR A 281 6.39 -4.18 14.49
CA THR A 281 7.08 -4.61 15.70
C THR A 281 6.79 -3.67 16.87
N MET A 282 6.75 -4.25 18.07
CA MET A 282 6.86 -3.51 19.33
C MET A 282 8.14 -3.98 20.03
N ARG A 283 8.90 -3.06 20.61
CA ARG A 283 10.13 -3.40 21.34
C ARG A 283 9.95 -3.10 22.81
N GLY A 284 10.09 -4.12 23.66
CA GLY A 284 10.22 -3.94 25.08
C GLY A 284 11.67 -3.93 25.52
N ILE A 285 12.01 -3.08 26.48
CA ILE A 285 13.29 -3.08 27.19
C ILE A 285 13.00 -3.14 28.69
N PHE A 286 13.52 -4.15 29.36
CA PHE A 286 13.40 -4.33 30.81
C PHE A 286 14.74 -4.09 31.47
N VAL A 287 14.79 -3.12 32.39
CA VAL A 287 15.94 -2.79 33.22
C VAL A 287 15.64 -3.33 34.62
N PRO A 288 16.27 -4.45 35.04
CA PRO A 288 15.98 -5.08 36.33
C PRO A 288 16.32 -4.18 37.51
N ASN A 289 17.39 -3.39 37.40
CA ASN A 289 17.85 -2.50 38.47
C ASN A 289 18.30 -1.15 37.90
N ARG A 290 17.75 -0.04 38.43
CA ARG A 290 18.03 1.34 37.99
C ARG A 290 19.49 1.74 38.15
N SER A 291 20.21 1.13 39.09
CA SER A 291 21.62 1.44 39.35
C SER A 291 22.57 0.80 38.34
N TYR A 292 22.09 -0.15 37.54
CA TYR A 292 22.90 -0.87 36.57
C TYR A 292 22.37 -0.65 35.16
N LYS A 293 23.27 -0.75 34.17
CA LYS A 293 22.92 -0.64 32.75
C LYS A 293 22.51 -1.98 32.12
N ASN A 294 22.48 -3.06 32.91
CA ASN A 294 22.04 -4.35 32.43
C ASN A 294 20.56 -4.31 32.06
N HIS A 295 20.22 -4.78 30.87
CA HIS A 295 18.85 -4.77 30.41
C HIS A 295 18.57 -5.94 29.47
N LYS A 296 17.27 -6.23 29.31
CA LYS A 296 16.78 -7.31 28.45
C LYS A 296 15.89 -6.72 27.38
N ILE A 297 16.11 -7.13 26.14
CA ILE A 297 15.32 -6.66 24.99
C ILE A 297 14.44 -7.79 24.46
N LYS A 298 13.16 -7.51 24.22
CA LYS A 298 12.25 -8.43 23.53
C LYS A 298 11.49 -7.67 22.45
N ASN A 299 11.48 -8.20 21.23
CA ASN A 299 10.65 -7.67 20.15
C ASN A 299 9.42 -8.56 19.98
N LEU A 300 8.23 -7.96 19.95
CA LEU A 300 6.99 -8.58 19.56
C LEU A 300 6.72 -8.25 18.10
N GLU A 301 6.85 -9.25 17.22
CA GLU A 301 6.52 -9.12 15.81
C GLU A 301 5.06 -9.51 15.55
N MET A 302 4.37 -8.72 14.73
CA MET A 302 2.96 -8.91 14.42
C MET A 302 2.70 -8.65 12.95
N GLU A 303 1.84 -9.44 12.34
CA GLU A 303 1.44 -9.22 10.95
C GLU A 303 0.12 -8.47 10.91
N ILE A 304 0.01 -7.45 10.05
CA ILE A 304 -1.27 -6.77 9.86
C ILE A 304 -2.21 -7.72 9.11
N VAL A 305 -3.30 -8.12 9.78
CA VAL A 305 -4.28 -9.04 9.23
C VAL A 305 -5.60 -8.34 8.95
N THR A 306 -6.41 -8.98 8.11
CA THR A 306 -7.77 -8.54 7.75
C THR A 306 -8.85 -9.30 8.50
N SER A 307 -8.48 -10.46 9.05
CA SER A 307 -9.28 -11.38 9.84
C SER A 307 -8.32 -12.20 10.70
N HIS A 308 -8.75 -12.66 11.86
CA HIS A 308 -7.98 -13.59 12.70
C HIS A 308 -8.09 -15.05 12.24
N ASP A 309 -8.52 -15.26 10.99
CA ASP A 309 -8.57 -16.58 10.38
C ASP A 309 -7.14 -17.09 10.15
N PRO A 310 -6.71 -18.17 10.83
CA PRO A 310 -5.38 -18.75 10.64
C PRO A 310 -5.26 -19.48 9.28
N ASN A 311 -6.37 -19.85 8.64
CA ASN A 311 -6.42 -20.47 7.31
C ASN A 311 -6.54 -19.37 6.23
N LYS A 312 -5.40 -18.84 5.81
CA LYS A 312 -5.35 -17.65 4.94
C LYS A 312 -4.43 -17.84 3.74
N MET A 313 -4.88 -17.36 2.58
CA MET A 313 -4.03 -17.18 1.40
C MET A 313 -3.68 -15.70 1.19
N GLY A 314 -2.38 -15.41 1.05
CA GLY A 314 -1.85 -14.08 0.78
C GLY A 314 -0.94 -14.05 -0.44
N SER A 315 -0.79 -12.86 -1.02
CA SER A 315 0.14 -12.57 -2.12
C SER A 315 0.80 -11.21 -1.90
N ASN A 316 2.08 -11.07 -2.24
CA ASN A 316 2.78 -9.78 -2.22
C ASN A 316 2.47 -8.88 -3.45
N GLY A 317 1.55 -9.32 -4.32
CA GLY A 317 1.20 -8.64 -5.57
C GLY A 317 -0.03 -7.71 -5.49
N SER A 318 -0.36 -7.14 -4.32
CA SER A 318 -1.60 -6.38 -4.12
C SER A 318 -1.81 -5.26 -5.15
N PHE A 319 -0.77 -4.45 -5.43
CA PHE A 319 -0.74 -3.45 -6.51
C PHE A 319 0.59 -3.52 -7.26
N MET A 320 0.56 -3.84 -8.56
CA MET A 320 1.77 -3.92 -9.38
C MET A 320 1.69 -3.04 -10.62
N ASN A 321 2.80 -2.40 -10.96
CA ASN A 321 2.93 -1.63 -12.19
C ASN A 321 3.01 -2.58 -13.40
N TYR A 322 2.00 -2.53 -14.26
CA TYR A 322 1.85 -3.42 -15.42
C TYR A 322 3.02 -3.36 -16.42
N ARG A 323 3.79 -2.26 -16.47
CA ARG A 323 4.95 -2.15 -17.36
C ARG A 323 6.16 -2.96 -16.87
N LEU A 324 6.36 -3.00 -15.55
CA LEU A 324 7.54 -3.61 -14.92
C LEU A 324 7.25 -5.00 -14.34
N VAL A 325 5.98 -5.39 -14.25
CA VAL A 325 5.56 -6.62 -13.57
C VAL A 325 6.10 -7.89 -14.22
N ARG A 326 6.37 -7.88 -15.54
CA ARG A 326 6.98 -9.02 -16.27
C ARG A 326 8.36 -9.44 -15.74
N PHE A 327 9.07 -8.53 -15.08
CA PHE A 327 10.39 -8.80 -14.50
C PHE A 327 10.31 -9.20 -13.02
N LYS A 328 9.12 -9.16 -12.42
CA LYS A 328 8.93 -9.47 -11.00
C LYS A 328 8.42 -10.89 -10.82
N ARG A 329 8.78 -11.49 -9.68
CA ARG A 329 8.20 -12.73 -9.16
C ARG A 329 7.17 -12.38 -8.09
N VAL A 330 6.00 -12.99 -8.18
CA VAL A 330 4.96 -12.87 -7.14
C VAL A 330 5.12 -14.02 -6.18
N ASN A 331 5.16 -13.69 -4.89
CA ASN A 331 5.19 -14.64 -3.80
C ASN A 331 3.76 -14.85 -3.30
N PHE A 332 3.40 -16.11 -3.15
CA PHE A 332 2.16 -16.57 -2.55
C PHE A 332 2.48 -17.30 -1.25
N LYS A 333 1.64 -17.10 -0.23
CA LYS A 333 1.74 -17.80 1.05
C LYS A 333 0.36 -18.30 1.45
N THR A 334 0.22 -19.61 1.58
CA THR A 334 -0.97 -20.25 2.15
C THR A 334 -0.63 -20.67 3.57
N ARG A 335 -1.40 -20.22 4.55
CA ARG A 335 -1.33 -20.62 5.95
C ARG A 335 -2.49 -21.55 6.27
N PHE A 336 -2.27 -22.50 7.15
CA PHE A 336 -3.28 -23.42 7.63
C PHE A 336 -3.07 -23.75 9.11
N GLN A 337 -4.11 -24.19 9.82
CA GLN A 337 -4.04 -24.64 11.21
C GLN A 337 -4.88 -25.91 11.40
N ASN A 338 -4.29 -26.90 12.06
CA ASN A 338 -5.02 -28.11 12.45
C ASN A 338 -5.82 -27.84 13.74
N ASN A 339 -7.14 -27.86 13.64
CA ASN A 339 -8.04 -27.70 14.79
C ASN A 339 -8.61 -29.03 15.32
N GLY A 340 -8.12 -30.17 14.86
CA GLY A 340 -8.64 -31.46 15.33
C GLY A 340 -8.23 -31.80 16.77
N GLU A 341 -8.87 -32.81 17.33
CA GLU A 341 -8.51 -33.43 18.62
C GLU A 341 -7.23 -34.29 18.53
N GLY A 342 -6.74 -34.56 17.32
CA GLY A 342 -5.56 -35.38 17.06
C GLY A 342 -4.61 -34.78 16.00
N PRO A 343 -3.40 -35.35 15.88
CA PRO A 343 -2.40 -34.85 14.95
C PRO A 343 -2.75 -35.21 13.50
N ALA A 344 -2.52 -34.27 12.58
CA ALA A 344 -2.70 -34.49 11.14
C ALA A 344 -1.44 -35.12 10.54
N ARG A 345 -1.62 -36.19 9.74
CA ARG A 345 -0.51 -36.90 9.08
C ARG A 345 -0.38 -36.59 7.59
N MET A 346 -1.48 -36.21 6.96
CA MET A 346 -1.53 -35.75 5.59
C MET A 346 -2.26 -34.40 5.52
N ILE A 347 -1.69 -33.45 4.78
CA ILE A 347 -2.33 -32.17 4.50
C ILE A 347 -2.23 -31.92 3.01
N ARG A 348 -3.38 -31.74 2.35
CA ARG A 348 -3.47 -31.43 0.92
C ARG A 348 -3.99 -30.00 0.73
N LEU A 349 -3.23 -29.18 0.03
CA LEU A 349 -3.58 -27.81 -0.33
C LEU A 349 -3.85 -27.75 -1.83
N GLU A 350 -5.09 -27.51 -2.22
CA GLU A 350 -5.48 -27.32 -3.63
C GLU A 350 -5.60 -25.83 -3.91
N THR A 351 -4.57 -25.26 -4.55
CA THR A 351 -4.46 -23.81 -4.75
C THR A 351 -4.78 -23.43 -6.18
N ASP A 352 -5.73 -22.52 -6.38
CA ASP A 352 -6.11 -22.01 -7.70
C ASP A 352 -4.99 -21.13 -8.30
N ILE A 353 -4.56 -21.40 -9.54
CA ILE A 353 -3.63 -20.52 -10.25
C ILE A 353 -4.37 -19.79 -11.37
N PRO A 354 -4.31 -18.45 -11.39
CA PRO A 354 -4.71 -17.65 -12.55
C PRO A 354 -3.85 -17.97 -13.79
N ASP A 355 -4.46 -18.04 -14.97
CA ASP A 355 -3.79 -18.35 -16.25
C ASP A 355 -2.63 -17.41 -16.61
N MET A 356 -2.62 -16.24 -15.99
CA MET A 356 -1.61 -15.19 -16.14
C MET A 356 -0.20 -15.58 -15.64
N PHE A 357 -0.08 -16.57 -14.75
CA PHE A 357 1.22 -16.99 -14.21
C PHE A 357 1.83 -18.12 -15.03
N ASP A 358 3.15 -18.01 -15.29
CA ASP A 358 3.89 -19.07 -15.95
C ASP A 358 4.26 -20.17 -14.95
N LYS A 359 3.63 -21.33 -15.13
CA LYS A 359 3.78 -22.53 -14.31
C LYS A 359 5.19 -23.12 -14.40
N LYS A 360 5.90 -22.92 -15.51
CA LYS A 360 7.29 -23.39 -15.66
C LYS A 360 8.24 -22.68 -14.71
N THR A 361 7.88 -21.47 -14.27
CA THR A 361 8.70 -20.65 -13.37
C THR A 361 8.39 -20.88 -11.89
N PHE A 362 7.52 -21.84 -11.57
CA PHE A 362 7.15 -22.19 -10.21
C PHE A 362 8.37 -22.57 -9.37
N LYS A 363 8.43 -22.02 -8.15
CA LYS A 363 9.47 -22.33 -7.17
C LYS A 363 8.88 -22.33 -5.77
N ILE A 364 9.22 -23.33 -4.96
CA ILE A 364 8.91 -23.32 -3.53
C ILE A 364 10.00 -22.51 -2.82
N GLU A 365 9.60 -21.52 -2.00
CA GLU A 365 10.54 -20.66 -1.26
C GLU A 365 10.74 -21.17 0.17
N SER A 366 9.65 -21.52 0.86
CA SER A 366 9.70 -22.09 2.21
C SER A 366 8.40 -22.78 2.58
N MET A 367 8.43 -23.68 3.56
CA MET A 367 7.26 -24.40 4.05
C MET A 367 7.43 -24.75 5.53
N TYR A 368 6.31 -24.95 6.22
CA TYR A 368 6.27 -25.52 7.56
C TYR A 368 5.05 -26.46 7.68
N PRO A 369 5.19 -27.69 8.20
CA PRO A 369 6.41 -28.33 8.71
C PRO A 369 7.52 -28.45 7.67
N GLU A 370 8.77 -28.27 8.08
CA GLU A 370 9.92 -28.38 7.17
C GLU A 370 10.12 -29.84 6.75
N CYS A 371 10.07 -30.10 5.45
CA CYS A 371 10.30 -31.44 4.90
C CYS A 371 10.89 -31.38 3.48
N PRO A 372 11.65 -32.41 3.05
CA PRO A 372 12.14 -32.53 1.68
C PRO A 372 11.00 -32.71 0.66
N ILE A 373 11.29 -32.47 -0.62
CA ILE A 373 10.37 -32.77 -1.73
C ILE A 373 10.33 -34.30 -1.91
N CYS A 374 9.13 -34.87 -2.10
CA CYS A 374 8.99 -36.32 -2.24
C CYS A 374 9.76 -36.88 -3.45
N PRO A 375 10.36 -38.07 -3.33
CA PRO A 375 10.94 -38.78 -4.47
C PRO A 375 9.85 -39.12 -5.49
N LYS A 376 10.22 -39.11 -6.77
CA LYS A 376 9.31 -39.53 -7.85
C LYS A 376 9.24 -41.05 -7.87
N ASP A 377 8.03 -41.59 -8.02
CA ASP A 377 7.75 -43.02 -8.25
C ASP A 377 7.95 -43.97 -7.04
N GLU A 378 8.10 -43.45 -5.82
CA GLU A 378 8.17 -44.25 -4.58
C GLU A 378 7.10 -43.82 -3.56
N VAL A 379 6.64 -44.77 -2.73
CA VAL A 379 5.78 -44.45 -1.58
C VAL A 379 6.66 -43.85 -0.49
N PRO A 380 6.48 -42.57 -0.12
CA PRO A 380 7.36 -41.93 0.83
C PRO A 380 7.20 -42.52 2.23
N THR A 381 8.29 -43.06 2.76
CA THR A 381 8.39 -43.57 4.14
C THR A 381 8.76 -42.47 5.14
N THR A 382 9.27 -41.34 4.65
CA THR A 382 9.67 -40.16 5.43
C THR A 382 8.73 -38.97 5.18
N SER A 383 8.74 -37.98 6.08
CA SER A 383 7.97 -36.75 5.89
C SER A 383 8.42 -36.03 4.61
N CYS A 384 7.51 -35.75 3.69
CA CYS A 384 7.85 -35.05 2.45
C CYS A 384 6.69 -34.23 1.88
N LEU A 385 7.01 -33.29 0.99
CA LEU A 385 6.04 -32.49 0.24
C LEU A 385 5.97 -32.94 -1.22
N ASP A 386 4.79 -33.39 -1.64
CA ASP A 386 4.47 -33.73 -3.01
C ASP A 386 3.79 -32.53 -3.69
N THR A 387 4.17 -32.22 -4.94
CA THR A 387 3.65 -31.07 -5.68
C THR A 387 3.18 -31.49 -7.06
N ILE A 388 1.87 -31.37 -7.32
CA ILE A 388 1.26 -31.70 -8.61
C ILE A 388 0.72 -30.41 -9.24
N ILE A 389 1.26 -30.04 -10.40
CA ILE A 389 0.84 -28.85 -11.15
C ILE A 389 -0.20 -29.26 -12.19
N LYS A 390 -1.45 -28.83 -12.02
CA LYS A 390 -2.54 -29.01 -12.99
C LYS A 390 -2.74 -27.75 -13.84
N GLN A 391 -3.69 -27.81 -14.79
CA GLN A 391 -4.00 -26.68 -15.66
C GLN A 391 -4.46 -25.43 -14.90
N LYS A 392 -5.32 -25.54 -13.89
CA LYS A 392 -5.85 -24.38 -13.15
C LYS A 392 -5.47 -24.34 -11.66
N GLN A 393 -4.72 -25.34 -11.19
CA GLN A 393 -4.45 -25.53 -9.76
C GLN A 393 -3.06 -26.12 -9.52
N ILE A 394 -2.46 -25.84 -8.37
CA ILE A 394 -1.33 -26.60 -7.80
C ILE A 394 -1.81 -27.33 -6.57
N PHE A 395 -1.49 -28.61 -6.48
CA PHE A 395 -1.73 -29.42 -5.29
C PHE A 395 -0.43 -29.57 -4.53
N PHE A 396 -0.42 -29.16 -3.26
CA PHE A 396 0.67 -29.40 -2.33
C PHE A 396 0.19 -30.45 -1.33
N THR A 397 0.84 -31.61 -1.28
CA THR A 397 0.46 -32.69 -0.36
C THR A 397 1.61 -33.00 0.58
N PHE A 398 1.50 -32.57 1.83
CA PHE A 398 2.38 -33.04 2.90
C PHE A 398 2.00 -34.49 3.23
N LYS A 399 2.97 -35.38 3.17
CA LYS A 399 2.81 -36.81 3.49
C LYS A 399 3.66 -37.16 4.70
N ASN A 400 3.14 -38.00 5.58
CA ASN A 400 3.81 -38.51 6.77
C ASN A 400 4.39 -37.42 7.68
N ILE A 401 3.64 -36.34 7.90
CA ILE A 401 4.00 -35.25 8.82
C ILE A 401 3.36 -35.47 10.19
N TYR A 402 3.82 -34.71 11.18
CA TYR A 402 3.16 -34.62 12.48
C TYR A 402 2.83 -33.16 12.74
N LEU A 403 1.57 -32.78 12.56
CA LEU A 403 1.08 -31.46 12.93
C LEU A 403 0.04 -31.61 14.06
N PRO A 404 0.35 -31.23 15.31
CA PRO A 404 -0.55 -31.41 16.44
C PRO A 404 -1.87 -30.65 16.22
N GLY A 405 -2.94 -31.20 16.78
CA GLY A 405 -4.26 -30.56 16.75
C GLY A 405 -4.41 -29.55 17.87
N SER A 406 -5.09 -28.42 17.62
CA SER A 406 -5.28 -27.38 18.64
C SER A 406 -6.23 -27.76 19.77
N GLU A 407 -7.02 -28.82 19.60
CA GLU A 407 -7.89 -29.41 20.62
C GLU A 407 -7.27 -30.66 21.28
N GLN A 408 -6.05 -31.06 20.86
CA GLN A 408 -5.36 -32.21 21.41
C GLN A 408 -4.91 -31.97 22.86
N LYS A 409 -5.09 -32.97 23.73
CA LYS A 409 -4.60 -32.94 25.11
C LYS A 409 -3.07 -32.74 25.13
N ASN A 410 -2.59 -31.84 26.00
CA ASN A 410 -1.18 -31.46 26.20
C ASN A 410 -0.55 -30.53 25.14
N VAL A 411 -1.33 -29.91 24.25
CA VAL A 411 -0.83 -28.86 23.36
C VAL A 411 -1.00 -27.50 24.03
N HIS A 412 0.07 -27.01 24.68
CA HIS A 412 0.07 -25.71 25.35
C HIS A 412 0.33 -24.55 24.39
N GLU A 413 1.12 -24.78 23.34
CA GLU A 413 1.47 -23.79 22.33
C GLU A 413 0.62 -23.97 21.07
N LYS A 414 -0.41 -23.14 20.91
CA LYS A 414 -1.31 -23.20 19.75
C LYS A 414 -0.59 -22.90 18.43
N ASP A 415 0.52 -22.18 18.45
CA ASP A 415 1.25 -21.84 17.22
C ASP A 415 1.94 -23.06 16.59
N SER A 416 2.27 -24.09 17.37
CA SER A 416 2.80 -25.37 16.86
C SER A 416 1.78 -26.16 16.02
N THR A 417 0.50 -25.79 16.06
CA THR A 417 -0.58 -26.41 15.27
C THR A 417 -0.77 -25.77 13.90
N LYS A 418 -0.01 -24.72 13.60
CA LYS A 418 -0.07 -23.95 12.36
C LYS A 418 0.98 -24.43 11.36
N GLY A 419 0.67 -24.33 10.08
CA GLY A 419 1.56 -24.64 8.96
C GLY A 419 1.45 -23.60 7.85
N PHE A 420 2.40 -23.62 6.93
CA PHE A 420 2.32 -22.79 5.72
C PHE A 420 3.09 -23.38 4.54
N VAL A 421 2.71 -22.97 3.34
CA VAL A 421 3.50 -23.15 2.11
C VAL A 421 3.68 -21.79 1.45
N LYS A 422 4.92 -21.43 1.16
CA LYS A 422 5.31 -20.23 0.43
C LYS A 422 5.96 -20.60 -0.89
N TYR A 423 5.42 -20.08 -1.98
CA TYR A 423 5.92 -20.34 -3.33
C TYR A 423 5.90 -19.07 -4.17
N SER A 424 6.65 -19.07 -5.28
CA SER A 424 6.78 -17.92 -6.16
C SER A 424 6.65 -18.29 -7.63
N MET A 425 6.10 -17.37 -8.44
CA MET A 425 5.89 -17.54 -9.89
C MET A 425 6.14 -16.22 -10.63
N LYS A 426 6.60 -16.29 -11.89
CA LYS A 426 6.63 -15.17 -12.82
C LYS A 426 5.33 -15.09 -13.62
N PHE A 427 5.10 -13.92 -14.20
CA PHE A 427 4.05 -13.72 -15.20
C PHE A 427 4.41 -14.41 -16.51
N ALA A 428 3.41 -14.92 -17.22
CA ALA A 428 3.57 -15.35 -18.61
C ALA A 428 3.98 -14.17 -19.51
N GLU A 429 4.53 -14.44 -20.68
CA GLU A 429 4.96 -13.38 -21.61
C GLU A 429 3.78 -12.57 -22.15
N ASP A 430 2.65 -13.24 -22.41
CA ASP A 430 1.41 -12.61 -22.84
C ASP A 430 0.29 -12.84 -21.83
N PHE A 431 -0.15 -11.77 -21.19
CA PHE A 431 -1.30 -11.78 -20.30
C PHE A 431 -1.99 -10.43 -20.34
N HIS A 432 -3.28 -10.43 -20.01
CA HIS A 432 -4.09 -9.23 -19.99
C HIS A 432 -4.06 -8.57 -18.62
N LYS A 433 -4.19 -7.23 -18.58
CA LYS A 433 -4.30 -6.43 -17.35
C LYS A 433 -5.66 -6.65 -16.65
N VAL A 434 -5.89 -7.85 -16.14
CA VAL A 434 -7.11 -8.26 -15.44
C VAL A 434 -6.75 -8.59 -14.00
N LYS A 435 -7.62 -8.21 -13.05
CA LYS A 435 -7.46 -8.59 -11.64
C LYS A 435 -7.44 -10.12 -11.53
N THR A 436 -6.45 -10.68 -10.87
CA THR A 436 -6.43 -12.13 -10.61
C THR A 436 -7.08 -12.42 -9.27
N ARG A 437 -7.63 -13.62 -9.12
CA ARG A 437 -8.14 -14.14 -7.86
C ARG A 437 -7.65 -15.57 -7.71
N SER A 438 -7.08 -15.86 -6.57
CA SER A 438 -6.59 -17.18 -6.20
C SER A 438 -7.06 -17.50 -4.78
N ARG A 439 -7.38 -18.75 -4.51
CA ARG A 439 -7.80 -19.26 -3.21
C ARG A 439 -7.25 -20.67 -3.06
N THR A 440 -7.26 -21.18 -1.83
CA THR A 440 -6.78 -22.53 -1.52
C THR A 440 -7.84 -23.30 -0.77
N ALA A 441 -8.06 -24.56 -1.15
CA ALA A 441 -8.77 -25.54 -0.33
C ALA A 441 -7.76 -26.35 0.48
N ILE A 442 -7.91 -26.38 1.79
CA ILE A 442 -7.04 -27.06 2.74
C ILE A 442 -7.76 -28.32 3.23
N ILE A 443 -7.17 -29.48 3.01
CA ILE A 443 -7.75 -30.78 3.38
C ILE A 443 -6.80 -31.45 4.38
N PHE A 444 -7.31 -31.76 5.57
CA PHE A 444 -6.59 -32.52 6.59
C PHE A 444 -7.03 -33.98 6.54
N ASP A 445 -6.10 -34.88 6.25
CA ASP A 445 -6.32 -36.32 6.12
C ASP A 445 -7.52 -36.68 5.21
N LYS A 446 -8.68 -36.99 5.80
CA LYS A 446 -9.93 -37.35 5.10
C LYS A 446 -11.11 -36.42 5.42
N ASN A 447 -10.83 -35.24 5.97
CA ASN A 447 -11.84 -34.27 6.34
C ASN A 447 -12.30 -33.42 5.15
N GLU A 448 -13.43 -32.73 5.32
CA GLU A 448 -13.92 -31.79 4.32
C GLU A 448 -12.93 -30.62 4.07
N PRO A 449 -12.85 -30.11 2.83
CA PRO A 449 -11.95 -29.03 2.48
C PRO A 449 -12.35 -27.72 3.16
N ILE A 450 -11.38 -27.09 3.82
CA ILE A 450 -11.47 -25.74 4.38
C ILE A 450 -11.06 -24.72 3.32
N ILE A 451 -11.95 -23.81 2.96
CA ILE A 451 -11.71 -22.82 1.90
C ILE A 451 -11.16 -21.52 2.48
N THR A 452 -10.02 -21.05 1.95
CA THR A 452 -9.41 -19.78 2.35
C THR A 452 -10.00 -18.57 1.63
N ASN A 453 -9.60 -17.36 2.06
CA ASN A 453 -9.93 -16.11 1.38
C ASN A 453 -9.33 -16.03 -0.04
N TYR A 454 -9.86 -15.11 -0.85
CA TYR A 454 -9.25 -14.79 -2.14
C TYR A 454 -8.02 -13.87 -1.97
N ALA A 455 -6.85 -14.33 -2.40
CA ALA A 455 -5.71 -13.49 -2.74
C ALA A 455 -5.96 -12.82 -4.09
N THR A 456 -6.00 -11.48 -4.12
CA THR A 456 -6.27 -10.70 -5.34
C THR A 456 -5.07 -9.86 -5.74
N THR A 457 -4.60 -10.00 -6.97
CA THR A 457 -3.55 -9.15 -7.55
C THR A 457 -4.21 -8.06 -8.40
N ARG A 458 -3.83 -6.79 -8.20
CA ARG A 458 -4.30 -5.66 -9.02
C ARG A 458 -3.15 -5.02 -9.78
N PHE A 459 -3.46 -4.52 -10.97
CA PHE A 459 -2.50 -3.86 -11.85
C PHE A 459 -2.79 -2.38 -11.97
N LEU A 460 -1.80 -1.55 -11.64
CA LEU A 460 -1.80 -0.14 -11.98
C LEU A 460 -1.18 0.02 -13.38
N PRO A 461 -1.77 0.83 -14.26
CA PRO A 461 -1.15 1.11 -15.55
C PRO A 461 0.20 1.79 -15.33
N GLY A 462 1.22 1.34 -16.04
CA GLY A 462 2.48 2.09 -16.12
C GLY A 462 2.31 3.36 -16.96
N ILE A 463 3.32 4.22 -16.97
CA ILE A 463 3.39 5.37 -17.87
C ILE A 463 4.03 4.91 -19.20
N SER A 464 3.40 5.29 -20.31
CA SER A 464 3.94 5.20 -21.67
C SER A 464 4.26 6.60 -22.16
N ILE A 465 5.48 6.76 -22.65
CA ILE A 465 5.94 7.98 -23.30
C ILE A 465 5.92 7.68 -24.80
N GLY A 466 5.54 8.64 -25.63
CA GLY A 466 5.59 8.47 -27.08
C GLY A 466 6.18 9.67 -27.79
N ALA A 467 6.76 9.43 -28.95
CA ALA A 467 7.22 10.47 -29.87
C ALA A 467 6.17 10.65 -30.98
N LYS A 468 5.93 11.91 -31.36
CA LYS A 468 4.96 12.31 -32.38
C LYS A 468 5.61 13.29 -33.33
N ALA A 469 5.41 13.14 -34.63
CA ALA A 469 5.87 14.09 -35.62
C ALA A 469 4.90 14.13 -36.81
N GLY A 470 4.77 15.28 -37.45
CA GLY A 470 3.80 15.43 -38.52
C GLY A 470 3.78 16.79 -39.17
N TYR A 471 2.70 17.02 -39.92
CA TYR A 471 2.45 18.22 -40.69
C TYR A 471 1.04 18.75 -40.38
N ASN A 472 0.91 20.08 -40.23
CA ASN A 472 -0.37 20.75 -40.09
C ASN A 472 -0.75 21.42 -41.42
N LEU A 473 -1.99 21.22 -41.84
CA LEU A 473 -2.61 21.80 -43.03
C LEU A 473 -3.63 22.85 -42.59
N TYR A 474 -3.38 24.11 -42.95
CA TYR A 474 -4.26 25.26 -42.70
C TYR A 474 -4.99 25.64 -43.99
N PRO A 475 -6.28 25.31 -44.17
CA PRO A 475 -7.02 25.56 -45.41
C PRO A 475 -7.21 27.04 -45.73
N ASP A 476 -7.29 27.89 -44.70
CA ASP A 476 -7.61 29.31 -44.83
C ASP A 476 -6.36 30.20 -45.08
N LEU A 477 -5.16 29.61 -45.15
CA LEU A 477 -3.89 30.32 -45.31
C LEU A 477 -3.17 29.96 -46.61
N ASP A 478 -2.82 30.99 -47.38
CA ASP A 478 -2.06 30.85 -48.62
C ASP A 478 -0.59 30.50 -48.37
N ASN A 479 -0.09 29.53 -49.15
CA ASN A 479 1.30 29.03 -49.11
C ASN A 479 1.78 28.67 -47.69
N SER A 480 0.91 28.03 -46.90
CA SER A 480 1.23 27.65 -45.52
C SER A 480 2.04 26.34 -45.43
N THR A 481 3.15 26.39 -44.69
CA THR A 481 3.93 25.20 -44.33
C THR A 481 4.04 25.11 -42.81
N SER A 482 3.64 23.98 -42.24
CA SER A 482 3.70 23.77 -40.79
C SER A 482 4.13 22.36 -40.44
N TYR A 483 5.31 22.23 -39.83
CA TYR A 483 5.83 20.96 -39.34
C TYR A 483 5.90 20.97 -37.83
N PHE A 484 5.71 19.79 -37.22
CA PHE A 484 5.78 19.70 -35.77
C PHE A 484 6.42 18.41 -35.29
N VAL A 485 6.98 18.51 -34.08
CA VAL A 485 7.51 17.40 -33.30
C VAL A 485 7.01 17.51 -31.88
N GLY A 486 6.72 16.38 -31.24
CA GLY A 486 6.14 16.38 -29.90
C GLY A 486 6.35 15.09 -29.13
N ALA A 487 6.14 15.21 -27.83
CA ALA A 487 6.13 14.11 -26.89
C ALA A 487 4.70 13.87 -26.40
N THR A 488 4.37 12.62 -26.11
CA THR A 488 3.06 12.22 -25.55
C THR A 488 3.27 11.42 -24.28
N ILE A 489 2.33 11.55 -23.34
CA ILE A 489 2.28 10.75 -22.13
C ILE A 489 0.89 10.14 -22.00
N SER A 490 0.84 8.82 -21.79
CA SER A 490 -0.41 8.07 -21.66
C SER A 490 -0.22 6.80 -20.81
N PRO A 491 -1.28 6.16 -20.31
CA PRO A 491 -1.15 4.89 -19.62
C PRO A 491 -0.70 3.76 -20.57
N PHE A 492 0.25 2.93 -20.13
CA PHE A 492 0.88 1.84 -20.89
C PHE A 492 -0.10 0.72 -21.24
N LYS A 493 -0.07 0.29 -22.51
CA LYS A 493 -1.00 -0.70 -23.12
C LYS A 493 -2.47 -0.45 -22.74
N SER A 494 -2.95 0.77 -22.97
CA SER A 494 -4.34 1.12 -22.67
C SER A 494 -5.33 0.34 -23.55
N TYR A 495 -6.38 -0.20 -22.92
CA TYR A 495 -7.50 -0.87 -23.58
C TYR A 495 -8.76 -0.06 -23.33
N ARG A 496 -9.52 0.25 -24.39
CA ARG A 496 -10.68 1.16 -24.37
C ARG A 496 -10.28 2.59 -24.00
N PHE A 497 -10.87 3.17 -22.94
CA PHE A 497 -10.69 4.57 -22.56
C PHE A 497 -9.35 4.82 -21.85
N TYR A 498 -8.68 5.92 -22.21
CA TYR A 498 -7.50 6.43 -21.51
C TYR A 498 -7.27 7.91 -21.79
N TRP A 499 -6.62 8.59 -20.85
CA TRP A 499 -6.16 9.96 -21.01
C TRP A 499 -4.80 10.00 -21.72
N GLN A 500 -4.59 11.03 -22.53
CA GLN A 500 -3.31 11.30 -23.17
C GLN A 500 -3.06 12.81 -23.12
N ALA A 501 -1.90 13.21 -22.61
CA ALA A 501 -1.42 14.57 -22.72
C ALA A 501 -0.27 14.60 -23.73
N GLU A 502 -0.15 15.69 -24.48
CA GLU A 502 0.92 15.88 -25.45
C GLU A 502 1.57 17.25 -25.26
N TRP A 503 2.82 17.37 -25.68
CA TRP A 503 3.50 18.63 -25.87
C TRP A 503 4.09 18.61 -27.27
N VAL A 504 3.62 19.53 -28.10
CA VAL A 504 3.98 19.65 -29.50
C VAL A 504 4.64 21.01 -29.74
N ASN A 505 5.74 21.01 -30.49
CA ASN A 505 6.44 22.18 -30.99
C ASN A 505 6.19 22.25 -32.49
N ALA A 506 5.50 23.29 -32.94
CA ALA A 506 5.16 23.50 -34.35
C ALA A 506 5.91 24.72 -34.91
N LEU A 507 6.45 24.56 -36.10
CA LEU A 507 7.13 25.60 -36.88
C LEU A 507 6.22 25.95 -38.05
N ASN A 508 5.64 27.15 -38.02
CA ASN A 508 4.68 27.63 -39.00
C ASN A 508 5.32 28.70 -39.88
N LYS A 509 5.03 28.66 -41.18
CA LYS A 509 5.38 29.70 -42.14
C LYS A 509 4.21 29.89 -43.09
N TYR A 510 3.74 31.12 -43.29
CA TYR A 510 2.61 31.43 -44.17
C TYR A 510 2.67 32.88 -44.67
N ASN A 511 1.95 33.17 -45.74
CA ASN A 511 1.81 34.53 -46.27
C ASN A 511 0.46 35.11 -45.88
N SER A 512 0.41 36.42 -45.56
CA SER A 512 -0.87 37.13 -45.39
C SER A 512 -1.39 37.61 -46.76
N ALA A 513 -2.67 37.96 -46.82
CA ALA A 513 -3.26 38.56 -48.02
C ALA A 513 -2.48 39.80 -48.46
N VAL A 514 -2.26 39.93 -49.78
CA VAL A 514 -1.55 41.07 -50.37
C VAL A 514 -2.49 42.27 -50.39
N GLU A 515 -2.10 43.36 -49.74
CA GLU A 515 -2.87 44.61 -49.74
C GLU A 515 -2.33 45.54 -50.84
N VAL A 516 -3.21 46.01 -51.73
CA VAL A 516 -2.86 46.94 -52.81
C VAL A 516 -3.65 48.23 -52.62
N ILE A 517 -2.94 49.32 -52.38
CA ILE A 517 -3.51 50.66 -52.22
C ILE A 517 -3.06 51.52 -53.39
N GLU A 518 -4.01 52.21 -54.02
CA GLU A 518 -3.76 53.12 -55.12
C GLU A 518 -4.11 54.55 -54.74
N GLN A 519 -3.19 55.48 -54.98
CA GLN A 519 -3.37 56.90 -54.68
C GLN A 519 -2.90 57.76 -55.86
N ILE A 520 -3.61 58.84 -56.14
CA ILE A 520 -3.20 59.80 -57.18
C ILE A 520 -2.54 60.99 -56.49
N ASN A 521 -1.23 61.14 -56.70
CA ASN A 521 -0.45 62.26 -56.18
C ASN A 521 -0.23 63.31 -57.28
N THR A 522 -0.29 64.60 -56.90
CA THR A 522 0.04 65.69 -57.82
C THR A 522 1.45 66.17 -57.50
N GLY A 523 2.36 66.08 -58.46
CA GLY A 523 3.75 66.50 -58.29
C GLY A 523 3.90 68.03 -58.18
N PRO A 524 5.06 68.53 -57.70
CA PRO A 524 5.34 69.97 -57.61
C PRO A 524 5.29 70.71 -58.96
N ASN A 525 5.28 69.96 -60.07
CA ASN A 525 5.20 70.48 -61.45
C ASN A 525 3.76 70.43 -62.04
N GLY A 526 2.75 70.06 -61.24
CA GLY A 526 1.34 69.99 -61.66
C GLY A 526 0.93 68.72 -62.43
N SER A 527 1.86 67.79 -62.68
CA SER A 527 1.57 66.49 -63.28
C SER A 527 0.95 65.53 -62.27
N ARG A 528 -0.08 64.79 -62.69
CA ARG A 528 -0.69 63.73 -61.88
C ARG A 528 0.07 62.42 -62.05
N GLN A 529 0.24 61.69 -60.95
CA GLN A 529 0.94 60.40 -60.90
C GLN A 529 0.12 59.42 -60.07
N LEU A 530 -0.13 58.23 -60.61
CA LEU A 530 -0.70 57.11 -59.87
C LEU A 530 0.41 56.40 -59.10
N VAL A 531 0.27 56.30 -57.78
CA VAL A 531 1.14 55.53 -56.89
C VAL A 531 0.40 54.30 -56.41
N ARG A 532 0.92 53.11 -56.75
CA ARG A 532 0.43 51.82 -56.26
C ARG A 532 1.38 51.31 -55.18
N THR A 533 0.86 51.11 -53.99
CA THR A 533 1.57 50.50 -52.87
C THR A 533 1.07 49.07 -52.69
N THR A 534 1.94 48.10 -52.98
CA THR A 534 1.68 46.67 -52.77
C THR A 534 2.40 46.22 -51.50
N THR A 535 1.66 45.77 -50.50
CA THR A 535 2.20 45.25 -49.24
C THR A 535 2.05 43.74 -49.19
N ALA A 536 3.17 43.02 -49.21
CA ALA A 536 3.22 41.57 -49.02
C ALA A 536 3.82 41.26 -47.64
N THR A 537 3.20 40.35 -46.89
CA THR A 537 3.63 39.98 -45.54
C THR A 537 3.90 38.49 -45.45
N GLU A 538 5.12 38.11 -45.07
CA GLU A 538 5.52 36.74 -44.73
C GLU A 538 5.62 36.59 -43.21
N ASN A 539 4.92 35.60 -42.63
CA ASN A 539 4.92 35.33 -41.20
C ASN A 539 5.60 33.99 -40.90
N LYS A 540 6.43 33.95 -39.86
CA LYS A 540 7.06 32.75 -39.32
C LYS A 540 6.81 32.67 -37.82
N ASN A 541 6.18 31.59 -37.37
CA ASN A 541 5.75 31.45 -35.99
C ASN A 541 6.25 30.12 -35.40
N VAL A 542 6.63 30.14 -34.13
CA VAL A 542 6.96 28.96 -33.33
C VAL A 542 5.90 28.79 -32.25
N ASN A 543 5.13 27.70 -32.35
CA ASN A 543 3.99 27.46 -31.50
C ASN A 543 4.25 26.28 -30.56
N TRP A 544 3.88 26.43 -29.29
CA TRP A 544 3.78 25.35 -28.32
C TRP A 544 2.32 24.93 -28.17
N GLU A 545 2.01 23.71 -28.58
CA GLU A 545 0.68 23.12 -28.47
C GLU A 545 0.66 22.11 -27.33
N ILE A 546 -0.28 22.28 -26.39
CA ILE A 546 -0.49 21.41 -25.23
C ILE A 546 -1.91 20.83 -25.30
N PRO A 547 -2.11 19.72 -26.02
CA PRO A 547 -3.39 19.04 -26.07
C PRO A 547 -3.56 18.02 -24.94
N VAL A 548 -4.76 17.96 -24.38
CA VAL A 548 -5.20 16.95 -23.41
C VAL A 548 -6.41 16.23 -23.98
N LEU A 549 -6.25 14.93 -24.24
CA LEU A 549 -7.21 14.08 -24.94
C LEU A 549 -7.76 12.99 -24.04
N LEU A 550 -9.06 12.74 -24.17
CA LEU A 550 -9.68 11.48 -23.80
C LEU A 550 -9.78 10.59 -25.05
N ARG A 551 -9.06 9.48 -25.07
CA ARG A 551 -9.00 8.54 -26.19
C ARG A 551 -9.74 7.25 -25.89
N TYR A 552 -10.28 6.61 -26.91
CA TYR A 552 -10.95 5.31 -26.88
C TYR A 552 -10.42 4.41 -28.01
N ASN A 553 -9.79 3.30 -27.63
CA ASN A 553 -9.38 2.25 -28.57
C ASN A 553 -10.58 1.33 -28.88
N ILE A 554 -11.10 1.41 -30.10
CA ILE A 554 -12.21 0.55 -30.59
C ILE A 554 -11.72 -0.89 -30.67
N ASN A 555 -10.52 -1.09 -31.21
CA ASN A 555 -9.84 -2.37 -31.28
C ASN A 555 -8.32 -2.16 -31.11
N ASN A 556 -7.50 -3.14 -31.50
CA ASN A 556 -6.03 -3.02 -31.40
C ASN A 556 -5.42 -2.06 -32.44
N TYR A 557 -6.20 -1.69 -33.46
CA TYR A 557 -5.74 -1.01 -34.66
C TYR A 557 -6.31 0.39 -34.86
N ILE A 558 -7.46 0.69 -34.26
CA ILE A 558 -8.19 1.93 -34.47
C ILE A 558 -8.50 2.56 -33.10
N GLY A 559 -8.12 3.82 -32.97
CA GLY A 559 -8.42 4.65 -31.81
C GLY A 559 -9.03 5.98 -32.22
N ILE A 560 -10.02 6.43 -31.46
CA ILE A 560 -10.62 7.76 -31.60
C ILE A 560 -10.34 8.58 -30.34
N GLY A 561 -10.39 9.89 -30.43
CA GLY A 561 -10.19 10.76 -29.28
C GLY A 561 -10.83 12.12 -29.47
N ALA A 562 -11.15 12.76 -28.36
CA ALA A 562 -11.55 14.16 -28.33
C ALA A 562 -10.84 14.83 -27.16
N GLY A 563 -10.54 16.11 -27.30
CA GLY A 563 -9.79 16.84 -26.29
C GLY A 563 -9.87 18.34 -26.44
N VAL A 564 -9.15 19.00 -25.55
CA VAL A 564 -8.91 20.44 -25.60
C VAL A 564 -7.43 20.68 -25.84
N GLN A 565 -7.10 21.81 -26.45
CA GLN A 565 -5.72 22.26 -26.59
C GLN A 565 -5.56 23.73 -26.21
N ALA A 566 -4.38 24.05 -25.69
CA ALA A 566 -3.85 25.40 -25.64
C ALA A 566 -2.71 25.50 -26.64
N ASN A 567 -2.69 26.56 -27.44
CA ASN A 567 -1.65 26.87 -28.42
C ASN A 567 -1.05 28.23 -28.06
N LEU A 568 0.24 28.23 -27.71
CA LEU A 568 0.97 29.43 -27.31
C LEU A 568 1.95 29.82 -28.43
N ASN A 569 1.82 31.03 -28.96
CA ASN A 569 2.77 31.56 -29.94
C ASN A 569 3.99 32.14 -29.22
N VAL A 570 5.08 31.38 -29.20
CA VAL A 570 6.29 31.70 -28.42
C VAL A 570 7.16 32.72 -29.14
N SER A 571 7.23 32.64 -30.47
CA SER A 571 8.02 33.55 -31.29
C SER A 571 7.32 33.78 -32.61
N SER A 572 7.18 35.05 -32.99
CA SER A 572 6.57 35.48 -34.24
C SER A 572 7.51 36.45 -34.95
N GLU A 573 7.87 36.16 -36.19
CA GLU A 573 8.65 37.02 -37.07
C GLU A 573 7.78 37.39 -38.27
N GLN A 574 7.55 38.68 -38.47
CA GLN A 574 6.74 39.23 -39.55
C GLN A 574 7.65 40.05 -40.48
N ASN A 575 7.82 39.60 -41.71
CA ASN A 575 8.57 40.29 -42.74
C ASN A 575 7.60 40.95 -43.72
N GLN A 576 7.51 42.28 -43.66
CA GLN A 576 6.69 43.09 -44.55
C GLN A 576 7.55 43.64 -45.68
N THR A 577 7.17 43.37 -46.91
CA THR A 577 7.78 43.93 -48.12
C THR A 577 6.77 44.86 -48.76
N ILE A 578 7.10 46.16 -48.80
CA ILE A 578 6.27 47.21 -49.37
C ILE A 578 6.92 47.63 -50.68
N GLN A 579 6.21 47.44 -51.78
CA GLN A 579 6.62 47.87 -53.11
C GLN A 579 5.76 49.06 -53.52
N ASN A 580 6.41 50.20 -53.76
CA ASN A 580 5.79 51.42 -54.24
C ASN A 580 6.14 51.63 -55.71
N ASP A 581 5.15 51.46 -56.57
CA ASP A 581 5.26 51.67 -58.02
C ASP A 581 4.59 52.99 -58.38
N THR A 582 5.33 53.89 -59.04
CA THR A 582 4.82 55.20 -59.49
C THR A 582 4.66 55.20 -61.00
N TYR A 583 3.47 55.53 -61.48
CA TYR A 583 3.12 55.56 -62.91
C TYR A 583 2.88 57.00 -63.40
N GLU A 584 3.09 57.22 -64.70
CA GLU A 584 2.84 58.50 -65.36
C GLU A 584 1.35 58.68 -65.67
N GLY A 585 0.74 59.76 -65.15
CA GLY A 585 -0.68 60.06 -65.32
C GLY A 585 -1.59 59.26 -64.38
N ASP A 586 -2.89 59.24 -64.71
CA ASP A 586 -3.95 58.65 -63.87
C ASP A 586 -4.18 57.14 -64.16
N LYS A 587 -3.35 56.51 -65.01
CA LYS A 587 -3.52 55.13 -65.50
C LYS A 587 -2.19 54.39 -65.60
N GLU A 588 -2.22 53.06 -65.50
CA GLU A 588 -1.06 52.14 -65.55
C GLU A 588 -0.48 51.96 -66.97
N PHE A 589 -0.09 53.04 -67.63
CA PHE A 589 0.51 52.94 -68.97
C PHE A 589 2.04 52.99 -68.95
N PHE A 590 2.66 53.74 -68.03
CA PHE A 590 4.10 53.91 -68.00
C PHE A 590 4.63 53.98 -66.56
N LEU A 591 5.48 53.03 -66.16
CA LEU A 591 6.10 52.96 -64.83
C LEU A 591 7.31 53.90 -64.79
N ILE A 592 7.27 54.89 -63.90
CA ILE A 592 8.33 55.89 -63.70
C ILE A 592 9.40 55.35 -62.75
N SER A 593 8.98 54.78 -61.62
CA SER A 593 9.90 54.27 -60.60
C SER A 593 9.23 53.17 -59.77
N SER A 594 10.05 52.25 -59.27
CA SER A 594 9.64 51.23 -58.30
C SER A 594 10.63 51.23 -57.16
N THR A 595 10.14 51.36 -55.93
CA THR A 595 10.96 51.27 -54.72
C THR A 595 10.43 50.13 -53.85
N THR A 596 11.31 49.23 -53.44
CA THR A 596 10.97 48.13 -52.53
C THR A 596 11.64 48.36 -51.19
N ASN A 597 10.85 48.38 -50.11
CA ASN A 597 11.33 48.45 -48.74
C ASN A 597 10.89 47.20 -47.99
N SER A 598 11.80 46.60 -47.22
CA SER A 598 11.50 45.44 -46.37
C SER A 598 11.73 45.77 -44.91
N ASN A 599 10.73 45.53 -44.07
CA ASN A 599 10.82 45.65 -42.62
C ASN A 599 10.54 44.29 -41.96
N SER A 600 11.29 43.98 -40.89
CA SER A 600 11.09 42.77 -40.09
C SER A 600 10.76 43.14 -38.66
N ILE A 601 9.64 42.65 -38.16
CA ILE A 601 9.21 42.80 -36.76
C ILE A 601 9.30 41.44 -36.08
N LYS A 602 9.96 41.39 -34.92
CA LYS A 602 10.09 40.17 -34.11
C LYS A 602 9.42 40.38 -32.77
N ASN A 603 8.45 39.53 -32.48
CA ASN A 603 7.77 39.50 -31.20
C ASN A 603 7.98 38.14 -30.52
N THR A 604 7.95 38.15 -29.20
CA THR A 604 8.05 36.96 -28.35
C THR A 604 6.84 36.93 -27.43
N PHE A 605 6.22 35.75 -27.28
CA PHE A 605 5.00 35.52 -26.49
C PHE A 605 3.84 36.45 -26.88
N THR A 606 3.30 36.26 -28.09
CA THR A 606 2.25 37.15 -28.60
C THR A 606 0.87 36.75 -28.08
N ASP A 607 0.45 35.51 -28.33
CA ASP A 607 -0.95 35.11 -28.21
C ASP A 607 -1.10 33.69 -27.65
N VAL A 608 -2.23 33.43 -26.99
CA VAL A 608 -2.63 32.13 -26.46
C VAL A 608 -4.01 31.78 -26.96
N ASN A 609 -4.10 30.77 -27.81
CA ASN A 609 -5.35 30.32 -28.42
C ASN A 609 -5.81 29.01 -27.77
N TYR A 610 -7.12 28.88 -27.59
CA TYR A 610 -7.74 27.67 -27.06
C TYR A 610 -8.63 27.02 -28.12
N GLY A 611 -8.67 25.69 -28.11
CA GLY A 611 -9.48 24.94 -29.07
C GLY A 611 -9.90 23.57 -28.58
N VAL A 612 -10.83 22.98 -29.31
CA VAL A 612 -11.22 21.57 -29.19
C VAL A 612 -10.68 20.79 -30.37
N LEU A 613 -10.35 19.53 -30.15
CA LEU A 613 -9.80 18.67 -31.18
C LEU A 613 -10.50 17.32 -31.21
N PHE A 614 -10.57 16.75 -32.40
CA PHE A 614 -11.02 15.39 -32.66
C PHE A 614 -9.90 14.63 -33.36
N ASP A 615 -9.59 13.44 -32.85
CA ASP A 615 -8.40 12.69 -33.22
C ASP A 615 -8.80 11.27 -33.65
N LEU A 616 -8.29 10.84 -34.78
CA LEU A 616 -8.42 9.48 -35.29
C LEU A 616 -7.02 8.89 -35.48
N THR A 617 -6.81 7.66 -35.02
CA THR A 617 -5.55 6.93 -35.16
C THR A 617 -5.78 5.54 -35.72
N ALA A 618 -4.90 5.13 -36.63
CA ALA A 618 -4.88 3.83 -37.29
C ALA A 618 -3.48 3.21 -37.23
N GLY A 619 -3.37 1.92 -36.95
CA GLY A 619 -2.11 1.20 -36.72
C GLY A 619 -2.04 0.63 -35.31
N PHE A 620 -0.87 0.28 -34.77
CA PHE A 620 -0.78 -0.37 -33.46
C PHE A 620 -1.10 0.60 -32.30
N ALA A 621 -2.38 0.89 -32.06
CA ALA A 621 -2.86 1.95 -31.18
C ALA A 621 -2.40 1.83 -29.71
N ARG A 622 -1.96 0.63 -29.28
CA ARG A 622 -1.55 0.36 -27.89
C ARG A 622 -0.06 0.63 -27.59
N ILE A 623 0.87 0.36 -28.51
CA ILE A 623 2.35 0.42 -28.31
C ILE A 623 3.08 1.00 -29.55
N GLY A 624 2.34 1.56 -30.51
CA GLY A 624 2.91 2.06 -31.77
C GLY A 624 3.57 0.98 -32.66
N PRO A 625 3.95 1.33 -33.89
CA PRO A 625 3.70 2.61 -34.56
C PRO A 625 2.24 2.76 -35.02
N SER A 626 1.74 3.99 -35.06
CA SER A 626 0.43 4.33 -35.63
C SER A 626 0.45 5.68 -36.33
N LEU A 627 -0.43 5.84 -37.31
CA LEU A 627 -0.69 7.09 -38.01
C LEU A 627 -1.96 7.73 -37.45
N GLY A 628 -2.04 9.05 -37.46
CA GLY A 628 -3.20 9.78 -37.00
C GLY A 628 -3.54 10.98 -37.86
N ALA A 629 -4.83 11.30 -37.86
CA ALA A 629 -5.40 12.51 -38.42
C ALA A 629 -6.22 13.20 -37.32
N ARG A 630 -5.96 14.48 -37.11
CA ARG A 630 -6.64 15.30 -36.11
C ARG A 630 -7.21 16.52 -36.77
N TYR A 631 -8.42 16.90 -36.36
CA TYR A 631 -9.03 18.18 -36.72
C TYR A 631 -9.10 19.04 -35.48
N VAL A 632 -8.64 20.28 -35.59
CA VAL A 632 -8.60 21.26 -34.50
C VAL A 632 -9.53 22.42 -34.84
N ILE A 633 -10.41 22.73 -33.89
CA ILE A 633 -11.33 23.85 -33.93
C ILE A 633 -10.91 24.85 -32.86
N ASN A 634 -10.44 26.03 -33.27
CA ASN A 634 -10.07 27.09 -32.33
C ASN A 634 -11.29 27.96 -31.99
N PHE A 635 -11.34 28.48 -30.77
CA PHE A 635 -12.46 29.30 -30.28
C PHE A 635 -12.33 30.78 -30.64
N GLU A 636 -11.13 31.26 -30.93
CA GLU A 636 -10.85 32.59 -31.45
C GLU A 636 -10.65 32.50 -32.97
N GLN A 637 -11.13 33.51 -33.72
CA GLN A 637 -11.52 33.42 -35.14
C GLN A 637 -10.45 32.82 -36.09
N ASP A 638 -10.95 32.04 -37.06
CA ASP A 638 -10.37 31.65 -38.37
C ASP A 638 -8.99 30.97 -38.39
N PHE A 639 -8.78 29.97 -37.53
CA PHE A 639 -7.55 29.15 -37.53
C PHE A 639 -7.82 27.64 -37.37
N ASN A 640 -8.85 27.10 -38.02
CA ASN A 640 -9.10 25.66 -37.98
C ASN A 640 -8.08 24.93 -38.87
N TYR A 641 -7.55 23.79 -38.41
CA TYR A 641 -6.54 23.06 -39.17
C TYR A 641 -6.63 21.55 -39.01
N PHE A 642 -6.09 20.85 -40.01
CA PHE A 642 -5.90 19.41 -39.97
C PHE A 642 -4.46 19.10 -39.60
N GLN A 643 -4.26 18.10 -38.75
CA GLN A 643 -2.96 17.65 -38.30
C GLN A 643 -2.78 16.17 -38.66
N PHE A 644 -1.83 15.86 -39.54
CA PHE A 644 -1.50 14.50 -39.96
C PHE A 644 -0.16 14.09 -39.36
N TYR A 645 -0.09 12.92 -38.73
CA TYR A 645 1.07 12.56 -37.94
C TYR A 645 1.36 11.07 -37.83
N GLY A 646 2.63 10.76 -37.59
CA GLY A 646 3.08 9.48 -37.04
C GLY A 646 3.29 9.58 -35.55
N ILE A 647 2.88 8.56 -34.81
CA ILE A 647 3.12 8.44 -33.36
C ILE A 647 3.64 7.05 -33.01
N TRP A 648 4.68 7.01 -32.18
CA TRP A 648 5.23 5.79 -31.58
C TRP A 648 5.16 5.88 -30.06
N LYS A 649 4.49 4.91 -29.42
CA LYS A 649 4.36 4.84 -27.95
C LYS A 649 5.25 3.74 -27.37
N PHE A 650 6.01 4.02 -26.31
CA PHE A 650 6.98 3.08 -25.70
C PHE A 650 6.46 2.38 -24.43
#